data_AF-A0A917I2C4-F1
#
_entry.id   AF-A0A917I2C4-F1
#
_cell.length_a   1.000
_cell.length_b   1.000
_cell.length_c   1.000
_cell.angle_alpha   90.00
_cell.angle_beta   90.00
_cell.angle_gamma   90.00
#
_symmetry.space_group_name_H-M   'P 1'
#
loop_
_entity.id
_entity.type
_entity.pdbx_description
1 polymer ?
#
loop_
_entity_poly.entity_id
_entity_poly.type
_entity_poly.pdbx_seq_one_letter_code
_entity_poly.pdbx_strand_id
1 'polypeptide(L)'
;MAPATPPNAALELQRSMSIMVGVIVAVVVTCALYFGREILIPLALAVLLSFVLAPLVRMLQRIKVPKAVAVIGVVLSAFLIIAGLGTVIAGQVTGLASELPSYERTIRDKIKSVRGMAAGNGALERAADVLQDLGKELQKPEQNGTPALSRNPTENSAPVPVEIRAPESGAFRTLANLVGPLLHPLATTGIIIIFVIFILMRREDLRNRMIRLAGAQDLHRTTAAMDDAANRLSKFFLVQVALNASFGVVVGTGLFFIGVPTPVLWGVLAAVMRFIPYVGAAISALFPLALAAAVDPGWTMLVWTAALFLIVEPIVGHVIEPLVYGQSTGLSPVAVVTAATFWTWLWGPIGLVLATPLTVCLVVLGRHVEQLAVFDVLFGDQPVLSAPEMFYQRMLAADPTEAVEQAETFLEDASMAEYLDTVALPGIRLGAQDATRGALEPERMTTVRDSVGELVDDLEDLVSTDEATLPDAWGEDGDVDDGTPRPVVSVGLRNALDDAAAMLFALLSRRRGLRTRVLAPEVLTLSNLFRLDLRGVEVICLSVFETSSPVHIRYALRRLKRKAPNATIVVGYWKQDDPEAIEGLREVIAPAQLVTTLAEAVAAAQTAMADVDPPEAAAERPPAEPHLGVVAQAAGA
;
A
#
# COMPACT_ATOMS: atom_id res chain seq x y z
N MET A 1 -31.34 -29.60 -36.49
CA MET A 1 -30.41 -29.68 -35.35
C MET A 1 -29.57 -28.41 -35.40
N ALA A 2 -30.01 -27.35 -34.69
CA ALA A 2 -29.24 -26.11 -34.63
C ALA A 2 -28.05 -26.33 -33.68
N PRO A 3 -26.83 -25.89 -34.02
CA PRO A 3 -25.69 -26.06 -33.14
C PRO A 3 -25.91 -25.21 -31.89
N ALA A 4 -25.86 -25.84 -30.72
CA ALA A 4 -25.88 -25.15 -29.44
C ALA A 4 -24.66 -24.22 -29.38
N THR A 5 -24.88 -22.91 -29.32
CA THR A 5 -23.81 -21.95 -29.02
C THR A 5 -23.22 -22.29 -27.65
N PRO A 6 -21.89 -22.43 -27.53
CA PRO A 6 -21.29 -22.78 -26.25
C PRO A 6 -21.62 -21.69 -25.21
N PRO A 7 -21.98 -22.05 -23.97
CA PRO A 7 -22.39 -21.10 -22.92
C PRO A 7 -21.33 -20.02 -22.60
N ASN A 8 -20.07 -20.23 -23.02
CA ASN A 8 -18.97 -19.31 -22.76
C ASN A 8 -18.89 -18.12 -23.73
N ALA A 9 -19.42 -18.22 -24.96
CA ALA A 9 -19.26 -17.17 -25.97
C ALA A 9 -20.02 -15.88 -25.63
N ALA A 10 -21.19 -15.99 -24.99
CA ALA A 10 -21.96 -14.83 -24.54
C ALA A 10 -21.29 -14.11 -23.35
N LEU A 11 -20.66 -14.87 -22.45
CA LEU A 11 -19.90 -14.34 -21.32
C LEU A 11 -18.62 -13.62 -21.78
N GLU A 12 -17.91 -14.16 -22.77
CA GLU A 12 -16.74 -13.52 -23.36
C GLU A 12 -17.09 -12.23 -24.12
N LEU A 13 -18.21 -12.22 -24.86
CA LEU A 13 -18.74 -11.01 -25.50
C LEU A 13 -19.13 -9.95 -24.46
N GLN A 14 -19.80 -10.34 -23.37
CA GLN A 14 -20.18 -9.41 -22.31
C GLN A 14 -18.95 -8.84 -21.58
N ARG A 15 -17.94 -9.68 -21.31
CA ARG A 15 -16.69 -9.26 -20.67
C ARG A 15 -15.89 -8.32 -21.57
N SER A 16 -15.73 -8.65 -22.85
CA SER A 16 -15.03 -7.80 -23.82
C SER A 16 -15.74 -6.47 -24.07
N MET A 17 -17.07 -6.46 -24.15
CA MET A 17 -17.86 -5.23 -24.22
C MET A 17 -17.69 -4.37 -22.97
N SER A 18 -17.69 -4.97 -21.78
CA SER A 18 -17.50 -4.24 -20.52
C SER A 18 -16.11 -3.60 -20.44
N ILE A 19 -15.06 -4.32 -20.85
CA ILE A 19 -13.69 -3.80 -20.91
C ILE A 19 -13.61 -2.65 -21.92
N MET A 20 -14.18 -2.82 -23.11
CA MET A 20 -14.17 -1.79 -24.15
C MET A 20 -14.89 -0.51 -23.70
N VAL A 21 -16.06 -0.64 -23.07
CA VAL A 21 -16.79 0.50 -22.49
C VAL A 21 -15.94 1.19 -21.43
N GLY A 22 -15.29 0.44 -20.54
CA GLY A 22 -14.38 0.98 -19.53
C GLY A 22 -13.23 1.81 -20.14
N VAL A 23 -12.58 1.29 -21.18
CA VAL A 23 -11.51 1.99 -21.90
C VAL A 23 -12.03 3.27 -22.56
N ILE A 24 -13.18 3.22 -23.22
CA ILE A 24 -13.80 4.40 -23.85
C ILE A 24 -14.10 5.47 -22.79
N VAL A 25 -14.69 5.09 -21.66
CA VAL A 25 -14.98 6.03 -20.56
C VAL A 25 -13.69 6.64 -20.04
N ALA A 26 -12.63 5.86 -19.83
CA ALA A 26 -11.34 6.37 -19.38
C ALA A 26 -10.71 7.38 -20.35
N VAL A 27 -10.77 7.12 -21.66
CA VAL A 27 -10.29 8.04 -22.70
C VAL A 27 -11.11 9.32 -22.71
N VAL A 28 -12.45 9.22 -22.67
CA VAL A 28 -13.36 10.38 -22.68
C VAL A 28 -13.13 11.26 -21.44
N VAL A 29 -13.00 10.66 -20.26
CA VAL A 29 -12.71 11.37 -19.01
C VAL A 29 -11.35 12.06 -19.09
N THR A 30 -10.31 11.37 -19.58
CA THR A 30 -8.97 11.95 -19.73
C THR A 30 -8.98 13.14 -20.69
N CYS A 31 -9.66 13.02 -21.84
CA CYS A 31 -9.83 14.14 -22.77
C CYS A 31 -10.57 15.32 -22.12
N ALA A 32 -11.67 15.06 -21.40
CA ALA A 32 -12.41 16.10 -20.69
C ALA A 32 -11.56 16.80 -19.63
N LEU A 33 -10.73 16.06 -18.89
CA LEU A 33 -9.81 16.61 -17.90
C LEU A 33 -8.69 17.46 -18.53
N TYR A 34 -8.19 17.05 -19.71
CA TYR A 34 -7.15 17.76 -20.43
C TYR A 34 -7.67 19.09 -21.03
N PHE A 35 -8.79 19.03 -21.77
CA PHE A 35 -9.38 20.22 -22.39
C PHE A 35 -10.04 21.15 -21.37
N GLY A 36 -10.58 20.60 -20.27
CA GLY A 36 -11.22 21.38 -19.20
C GLY A 36 -10.26 22.03 -18.20
N ARG A 37 -8.94 21.90 -18.38
CA ARG A 37 -7.92 22.31 -17.40
C ARG A 37 -8.04 23.77 -16.91
N GLU A 38 -8.48 24.69 -17.77
CA GLU A 38 -8.65 26.12 -17.40
C GLU A 38 -9.70 26.35 -16.31
N ILE A 39 -10.70 25.46 -16.24
CA ILE A 39 -11.78 25.52 -15.24
C ILE A 39 -11.51 24.51 -14.12
N LEU A 40 -11.03 23.32 -14.47
CA LEU A 40 -10.83 22.21 -13.54
C LEU A 40 -9.66 22.45 -12.59
N ILE A 41 -8.56 23.08 -13.03
CA ILE A 41 -7.42 23.38 -12.14
C ILE A 41 -7.86 24.33 -11.01
N PRO A 42 -8.49 25.51 -11.28
CA PRO A 42 -9.00 26.38 -10.22
C PRO A 42 -10.01 25.69 -9.29
N LEU A 43 -10.90 24.85 -9.86
CA LEU A 43 -11.88 24.11 -9.08
C LEU A 43 -11.22 23.07 -8.17
N ALA A 44 -10.26 22.29 -8.69
CA ALA A 44 -9.52 21.30 -7.93
C ALA A 44 -8.73 21.94 -6.79
N LEU A 45 -8.01 23.02 -7.07
CA LEU A 45 -7.33 23.82 -6.04
C LEU A 45 -8.32 24.32 -5.00
N ALA A 46 -9.49 24.82 -5.41
CA ALA A 46 -10.49 25.32 -4.48
C ALA A 46 -11.07 24.21 -3.59
N VAL A 47 -11.32 23.02 -4.13
CA VAL A 47 -11.74 21.84 -3.36
C VAL A 47 -10.67 21.47 -2.32
N LEU A 48 -9.41 21.37 -2.72
CA LEU A 48 -8.30 21.05 -1.83
C LEU A 48 -8.10 22.12 -0.73
N LEU A 49 -8.08 23.40 -1.10
CA LEU A 49 -8.03 24.51 -0.15
C LEU A 49 -9.22 24.46 0.80
N SER A 50 -10.41 24.12 0.32
CA SER A 50 -11.59 24.02 1.18
C SER A 50 -11.43 22.96 2.27
N PHE A 51 -10.75 21.84 1.98
CA PHE A 51 -10.46 20.82 3.00
C PHE A 51 -9.48 21.31 4.06
N VAL A 52 -8.50 22.12 3.69
CA VAL A 52 -7.54 22.75 4.62
C VAL A 52 -8.20 23.86 5.45
N LEU A 53 -9.05 24.69 4.82
CA LEU A 53 -9.69 25.86 5.45
C LEU A 53 -10.92 25.48 6.28
N ALA A 54 -11.62 24.38 5.96
CA ALA A 54 -12.81 23.91 6.67
C ALA A 54 -12.63 23.75 8.19
N PRO A 55 -11.56 23.12 8.73
CA PRO A 55 -11.35 23.04 10.17
C PRO A 55 -11.19 24.43 10.81
N LEU A 56 -10.52 25.37 10.14
CA LEU A 56 -10.38 26.76 10.62
C LEU A 56 -11.73 27.48 10.67
N VAL A 57 -12.56 27.33 9.64
CA VAL A 57 -13.92 27.87 9.62
C VAL A 57 -14.78 27.27 10.74
N ARG A 58 -14.71 25.94 10.94
CA ARG A 58 -15.42 25.25 12.04
C ARG A 58 -14.96 25.75 13.41
N MET A 59 -13.66 25.98 13.59
CA MET A 59 -13.09 26.52 14.83
C MET A 59 -13.65 27.91 15.13
N LEU A 60 -13.73 28.79 14.14
CA LEU A 60 -14.27 30.14 14.30
C LEU A 60 -15.79 30.13 14.56
N GLN A 61 -16.53 29.21 13.94
CA GLN A 61 -17.95 28.99 14.21
C GLN A 61 -18.21 28.49 15.64
N ARG A 62 -17.30 27.73 16.25
CA ARG A 62 -17.41 27.33 17.67
C ARG A 62 -17.40 28.54 18.61
N ILE A 63 -16.81 29.66 18.19
CA ILE A 63 -16.81 30.95 18.91
C ILE A 63 -18.08 31.77 18.55
N LYS A 64 -19.15 31.12 18.07
CA LYS A 64 -20.45 31.71 17.68
C LYS A 64 -20.38 32.73 16.54
N VAL A 65 -19.32 32.73 15.72
CA VAL A 65 -19.25 33.58 14.53
C VAL A 65 -20.18 33.04 13.43
N PRO A 66 -21.04 33.87 12.79
CA PRO A 66 -21.90 33.43 11.70
C PRO A 66 -21.11 32.82 10.54
N LYS A 67 -21.66 31.78 9.90
CA LYS A 67 -20.99 31.00 8.84
C LYS A 67 -20.39 31.87 7.74
N ALA A 68 -21.13 32.85 7.22
CA ALA A 68 -20.65 33.72 6.15
C ALA A 68 -19.42 34.56 6.57
N VAL A 69 -19.46 35.15 7.77
CA VAL A 69 -18.36 35.95 8.31
C VAL A 69 -17.14 35.07 8.59
N ALA A 70 -17.36 33.87 9.12
CA ALA A 70 -16.28 32.92 9.38
C ALA A 70 -15.58 32.49 8.07
N VAL A 71 -16.35 32.16 7.02
CA VAL A 71 -15.80 31.78 5.71
C VAL A 71 -15.02 32.95 5.09
N ILE A 72 -15.63 34.14 5.01
CA ILE A 72 -14.97 35.31 4.40
C ILE A 72 -13.72 35.68 5.19
N GLY A 73 -13.78 35.70 6.52
CA GLY A 73 -12.64 36.03 7.38
C GLY A 73 -11.48 35.04 7.21
N VAL A 74 -11.77 33.74 7.23
CA VAL A 74 -10.73 32.70 7.06
C VAL A 74 -10.12 32.77 5.65
N VAL A 75 -10.92 32.86 4.60
CA VAL A 75 -10.42 32.98 3.23
C VAL A 75 -9.59 34.24 3.06
N LEU A 76 -10.11 35.41 3.46
CA LEU A 76 -9.38 36.67 3.35
C LEU A 76 -8.06 36.63 4.13
N SER A 77 -8.05 36.06 5.34
CA SER A 77 -6.82 35.90 6.12
C SER A 77 -5.79 35.00 5.43
N ALA A 78 -6.21 33.87 4.86
CA ALA A 78 -5.32 32.96 4.14
C ALA A 78 -4.71 33.63 2.91
N PHE A 79 -5.52 34.35 2.12
CA PHE A 79 -5.03 35.08 0.95
C PHE A 79 -4.14 36.26 1.33
N LEU A 80 -4.41 36.96 2.44
CA LEU A 80 -3.53 38.01 2.97
C LEU A 80 -2.18 37.44 3.42
N ILE A 81 -2.16 36.26 4.05
CA ILE A 81 -0.92 35.57 4.42
C ILE A 81 -0.11 35.21 3.17
N ILE A 82 -0.75 34.61 2.16
CA ILE A 82 -0.10 34.25 0.89
C ILE A 82 0.43 35.50 0.17
N ALA A 83 -0.37 36.56 0.08
CA ALA A 83 0.03 37.82 -0.53
C ALA A 83 1.21 38.45 0.24
N GLY A 84 1.14 38.47 1.58
CA GLY A 84 2.22 38.95 2.44
C GLY A 84 3.53 38.19 2.22
N LEU A 85 3.49 36.85 2.25
CA LEU A 85 4.65 36.01 1.94
C LEU A 85 5.18 36.28 0.51
N GLY A 86 4.28 36.43 -0.47
CA GLY A 86 4.64 36.78 -1.84
C GLY A 86 5.38 38.12 -1.95
N THR A 87 4.96 39.15 -1.20
CA THR A 87 5.67 40.44 -1.17
C THR A 87 7.04 40.34 -0.53
N VAL A 88 7.18 39.56 0.56
CA VAL A 88 8.48 39.31 1.21
C VAL A 88 9.42 38.56 0.26
N ILE A 89 8.92 37.52 -0.42
CA ILE A 89 9.68 36.77 -1.42
C ILE A 89 10.13 37.68 -2.56
N ALA A 90 9.23 38.50 -3.12
CA ALA A 90 9.56 39.41 -4.21
C ALA A 90 10.69 40.38 -3.81
N GLY A 91 10.63 40.92 -2.58
CA GLY A 91 11.69 41.78 -2.04
C GLY A 91 13.02 41.05 -1.82
N GLN A 92 13.00 39.77 -1.45
CA GLN A 92 14.21 38.97 -1.29
C GLN A 92 14.86 38.60 -2.62
N VAL A 93 14.07 38.30 -3.64
CA VAL A 93 14.57 37.99 -4.99
C VAL A 93 15.23 39.22 -5.62
N THR A 94 14.64 40.41 -5.47
CA THR A 94 15.26 41.66 -5.97
C THR A 94 16.55 42.00 -5.22
N GLY A 95 16.62 41.71 -3.92
CA GLY A 95 17.85 41.80 -3.13
C GLY A 95 18.95 40.89 -3.69
N LEU A 96 18.66 39.62 -3.93
CA LEU A 96 19.62 38.67 -4.52
C LEU A 96 20.13 39.13 -5.90
N ALA A 97 19.26 39.66 -6.75
CA ALA A 97 19.64 40.14 -8.08
C ALA A 97 20.65 41.30 -8.01
N SER A 98 20.59 42.13 -6.96
CA SER A 98 21.53 43.24 -6.77
C SER A 98 22.93 42.78 -6.32
N GLU A 99 23.05 41.64 -5.66
CA GLU A 99 24.31 41.08 -5.13
C GLU A 99 24.99 40.11 -6.11
N LEU A 100 24.34 39.79 -7.23
CA LEU A 100 24.81 38.84 -8.24
C LEU A 100 26.26 39.06 -8.71
N PRO A 101 26.74 40.31 -8.95
CA PRO A 101 28.12 40.53 -9.36
C PRO A 101 29.16 40.14 -8.31
N SER A 102 28.79 40.15 -7.02
CA SER A 102 29.69 39.74 -5.94
C SER A 102 29.84 38.21 -5.89
N TYR A 103 28.74 37.48 -6.08
CA TYR A 103 28.71 36.02 -6.10
C TYR A 103 29.54 35.44 -7.26
N GLU A 104 29.55 36.12 -8.41
CA GLU A 104 30.38 35.72 -9.57
C GLU A 104 31.87 35.70 -9.23
N ARG A 105 32.36 36.66 -8.43
CA ARG A 105 33.77 36.73 -8.01
C ARG A 105 34.12 35.56 -7.10
N THR A 106 33.32 35.30 -6.08
CA THR A 106 33.53 34.19 -5.14
C THR A 106 33.55 32.83 -5.84
N ILE A 107 32.63 32.60 -6.80
CA ILE A 107 32.61 31.37 -7.60
C ILE A 107 33.90 31.23 -8.41
N ARG A 108 34.35 32.30 -9.09
CA ARG A 108 35.61 32.28 -9.86
C ARG A 108 36.81 31.96 -8.97
N ASP A 109 36.86 32.52 -7.77
CA ASP A 109 37.94 32.29 -6.83
C ASP A 109 37.92 30.86 -6.26
N LYS A 110 36.73 30.29 -6.01
CA LYS A 110 36.59 28.87 -5.65
C LYS A 110 37.05 27.93 -6.74
N ILE A 111 36.66 28.17 -8.00
CA ILE A 111 37.12 27.35 -9.14
C ILE A 111 38.64 27.39 -9.25
N LYS A 112 39.26 28.56 -9.06
CA LYS A 112 40.73 28.69 -9.01
C LYS A 112 41.34 27.91 -7.83
N SER A 113 40.73 27.96 -6.65
CA SER A 113 41.23 27.24 -5.47
C SER A 113 41.15 25.72 -5.63
N VAL A 114 40.06 25.20 -6.20
CA VAL A 114 39.88 23.76 -6.49
C VAL A 114 40.81 23.32 -7.61
N ARG A 115 40.96 24.14 -8.66
CA ARG A 115 41.91 23.87 -9.74
C ARG A 115 43.35 23.93 -9.24
N GLY A 116 43.67 24.82 -8.29
CA GLY A 116 44.97 24.90 -7.63
C GLY A 116 45.26 23.68 -6.74
N MET A 117 44.27 23.18 -6.00
CA MET A 117 44.38 21.91 -5.27
C MET A 117 44.52 20.70 -6.20
N ALA A 118 43.78 20.66 -7.31
CA ALA A 118 43.88 19.61 -8.32
C ALA A 118 45.17 19.68 -9.15
N ALA A 119 45.71 20.90 -9.36
CA ALA A 119 46.99 21.15 -10.02
C ALA A 119 48.19 20.81 -9.14
N GLY A 120 47.99 20.52 -7.84
CA GLY A 120 49.00 19.84 -7.00
C GLY A 120 49.48 18.51 -7.60
N ASN A 121 48.71 17.91 -8.51
CA ASN A 121 49.19 16.89 -9.45
C ASN A 121 49.67 17.59 -10.74
N GLY A 122 50.96 17.95 -10.81
CA GLY A 122 51.59 18.82 -11.82
C GLY A 122 51.54 18.40 -13.31
N ALA A 123 50.53 17.66 -13.74
CA ALA A 123 50.21 17.36 -15.13
C ALA A 123 49.41 18.49 -15.81
N LEU A 124 48.53 19.17 -15.08
CA LEU A 124 47.63 20.19 -15.64
C LEU A 124 48.33 21.53 -15.92
N GLU A 125 49.35 21.86 -15.12
CA GLU A 125 50.14 23.09 -15.24
C GLU A 125 51.10 23.01 -16.44
N ARG A 126 51.70 21.83 -16.68
CA ARG A 126 52.51 21.56 -17.87
C ARG A 126 51.69 21.61 -19.17
N ALA A 127 50.44 21.17 -19.15
CA ALA A 127 49.55 21.27 -20.32
C ALA A 127 49.13 22.72 -20.60
N ALA A 128 48.97 23.54 -19.55
CA ALA A 128 48.64 24.95 -19.68
C ALA A 128 49.80 25.78 -20.25
N ASP A 129 51.04 25.55 -19.78
CA ASP A 129 52.24 26.20 -20.32
C ASP A 129 52.46 25.87 -21.80
N VAL A 130 52.29 24.60 -22.20
CA VAL A 130 52.45 24.18 -23.60
C VAL A 130 51.42 24.84 -24.52
N LEU A 131 50.17 25.00 -24.08
CA LEU A 131 49.13 25.70 -24.84
C LEU A 131 49.42 27.21 -24.96
N GLN A 132 50.01 27.82 -23.93
CA GLN A 132 50.33 29.24 -23.91
C GLN A 132 51.56 29.57 -24.76
N ASP A 133 52.54 28.66 -24.84
CA ASP A 133 53.68 28.76 -25.75
C ASP A 133 53.26 28.59 -27.21
N LEU A 134 52.34 27.66 -27.52
CA LEU A 134 51.75 27.55 -28.86
C LEU A 134 51.00 28.83 -29.29
N GLY A 135 50.30 29.49 -28.36
CA GLY A 135 49.61 30.75 -28.63
C GLY A 135 50.56 31.92 -28.94
N LYS A 136 51.76 31.93 -28.35
CA LYS A 136 52.79 32.96 -28.61
C LYS A 136 53.54 32.72 -29.92
N GLU A 137 53.76 31.47 -30.31
CA GLU A 137 54.40 31.14 -31.59
C GLU A 137 53.52 31.54 -32.79
N LEU A 138 52.19 31.46 -32.66
CA LEU A 138 51.21 31.86 -33.69
C LEU A 138 51.04 33.38 -33.84
N GLN A 139 51.55 34.19 -32.91
CA GLN A 139 51.43 35.66 -32.94
C GLN A 139 52.70 36.39 -33.42
N LYS A 140 53.76 35.66 -33.81
CA LYS A 140 54.93 36.27 -34.47
C LYS A 140 54.59 36.66 -35.92
N PRO A 141 54.63 37.95 -36.30
CA PRO A 141 54.39 38.36 -37.68
C PRO A 141 55.62 38.03 -38.55
N GLU A 142 55.43 37.31 -39.66
CA GLU A 142 56.44 37.20 -40.71
C GLU A 142 56.69 38.59 -41.34
N GLN A 143 57.86 39.16 -41.06
CA GLN A 143 58.40 40.29 -41.81
C GLN A 143 59.21 39.76 -43.00
N ASN A 144 58.67 39.90 -44.22
CA ASN A 144 59.45 39.98 -45.46
C ASN A 144 58.60 40.57 -46.62
N GLY A 145 59.04 41.72 -47.17
CA GLY A 145 58.98 42.04 -48.61
C GLY A 145 57.75 42.76 -49.21
N THR A 146 57.88 44.10 -49.37
CA THR A 146 57.22 45.12 -50.26
C THR A 146 56.99 44.74 -51.75
N PRO A 147 56.32 45.54 -52.63
CA PRO A 147 55.81 46.93 -52.49
C PRO A 147 54.38 47.24 -53.03
N ALA A 148 53.95 48.46 -52.71
CA ALA A 148 52.69 49.13 -53.04
C ALA A 148 52.38 49.31 -54.54
N LEU A 149 51.08 49.26 -54.86
CA LEU A 149 50.47 50.03 -55.94
C LEU A 149 49.29 50.83 -55.39
N SER A 150 49.42 52.15 -55.49
CA SER A 150 48.40 53.15 -55.19
C SER A 150 47.07 52.87 -55.90
N ARG A 151 45.95 53.04 -55.17
CA ARG A 151 44.69 53.54 -55.73
C ARG A 151 43.90 54.32 -54.68
N ASN A 152 43.37 55.44 -55.14
CA ASN A 152 42.85 56.58 -54.38
C ASN A 152 41.75 56.27 -53.35
N PRO A 153 41.62 57.11 -52.30
CA PRO A 153 40.51 57.07 -51.35
C PRO A 153 39.35 57.92 -51.88
N THR A 154 38.38 57.28 -52.52
CA THR A 154 37.04 57.84 -52.70
C THR A 154 36.03 56.72 -52.55
N GLU A 155 35.60 56.47 -51.31
CA GLU A 155 34.20 56.29 -50.93
C GLU A 155 34.13 56.02 -49.42
N ASN A 156 33.78 57.08 -48.69
CA ASN A 156 33.25 56.99 -47.34
C ASN A 156 31.97 56.15 -47.39
N SER A 157 32.09 54.85 -47.16
CA SER A 157 30.96 54.07 -46.64
C SER A 157 30.96 54.24 -45.12
N ALA A 158 30.49 55.41 -44.68
CA ALA A 158 30.13 55.61 -43.28
C ALA A 158 28.90 54.74 -42.99
N PRO A 159 28.90 53.94 -41.91
CA PRO A 159 27.71 53.17 -41.53
C PRO A 159 26.56 54.15 -41.28
N VAL A 160 25.48 53.99 -42.04
CA VAL A 160 24.25 54.77 -41.88
C VAL A 160 23.73 54.51 -40.46
N PRO A 161 23.57 55.54 -39.60
CA PRO A 161 22.95 55.35 -38.31
C PRO A 161 21.49 54.97 -38.54
N VAL A 162 21.15 53.72 -38.26
CA VAL A 162 19.76 53.28 -38.19
C VAL A 162 19.18 53.88 -36.91
N GLU A 163 18.57 55.06 -37.03
CA GLU A 163 17.75 55.62 -35.97
C GLU A 163 16.52 54.73 -35.81
N ILE A 164 16.53 53.88 -34.80
CA ILE A 164 15.36 53.11 -34.38
C ILE A 164 14.34 54.13 -33.87
N ARG A 165 13.46 54.60 -34.75
CA ARG A 165 12.23 55.25 -34.34
C ARG A 165 11.42 54.23 -33.56
N ALA A 166 11.57 54.23 -32.24
CA ALA A 166 10.64 53.56 -31.36
C ALA A 166 9.25 54.13 -31.71
N PRO A 167 8.29 53.32 -32.19
CA PRO A 167 6.93 53.81 -32.41
C PRO A 167 6.47 54.43 -31.09
N GLU A 168 5.93 55.64 -31.13
CA GLU A 168 5.53 56.41 -29.95
C GLU A 168 4.89 55.46 -28.93
N SER A 169 5.58 55.27 -27.80
CA SER A 169 5.11 54.42 -26.72
C SER A 169 3.95 55.14 -26.05
N GLY A 170 2.75 55.03 -26.65
CA GLY A 170 1.55 55.53 -26.03
C GLY A 170 1.47 54.97 -24.62
N ALA A 171 1.21 55.82 -23.62
CA ALA A 171 1.17 55.44 -22.21
C ALA A 171 0.32 54.19 -21.96
N PHE A 172 -0.73 53.99 -22.77
CA PHE A 172 -1.59 52.81 -22.77
C PHE A 172 -0.86 51.49 -23.11
N ARG A 173 0.10 51.48 -24.04
CA ARG A 173 0.84 50.26 -24.44
C ARG A 173 1.89 49.87 -23.39
N THR A 174 2.51 50.85 -22.74
CA THR A 174 3.39 50.63 -21.59
C THR A 174 2.59 50.10 -20.39
N LEU A 175 1.39 50.66 -20.14
CA LEU A 175 0.48 50.16 -19.11
C LEU A 175 0.01 48.73 -19.41
N ALA A 176 -0.35 48.43 -20.66
CA ALA A 176 -0.78 47.09 -21.09
C ALA A 176 0.35 46.05 -20.95
N ASN A 177 1.59 46.41 -21.25
CA ASN A 177 2.75 45.52 -21.09
C ASN A 177 3.11 45.28 -19.61
N LEU A 178 2.85 46.24 -18.71
CA LEU A 178 3.00 46.05 -17.26
C LEU A 178 1.86 45.21 -16.66
N VAL A 179 0.62 45.47 -17.09
CA VAL A 179 -0.58 44.88 -16.49
C VAL A 179 -0.88 43.48 -17.07
N GLY A 180 -0.60 43.25 -18.36
CA GLY A 180 -0.89 42.01 -19.08
C GLY A 180 -0.37 40.75 -18.38
N PRO A 181 0.91 40.66 -17.99
CA PRO A 181 1.47 39.49 -17.31
C PRO A 181 0.88 39.24 -15.90
N LEU A 182 0.36 40.28 -15.24
CA LEU A 182 -0.23 40.18 -13.90
C LEU A 182 -1.72 39.83 -13.94
N LEU A 183 -2.43 40.18 -15.02
CA LEU A 183 -3.87 39.94 -15.15
C LEU A 183 -4.22 38.46 -15.12
N HIS A 184 -3.46 37.62 -15.84
CA HIS A 184 -3.75 36.19 -15.90
C HIS A 184 -3.68 35.51 -14.52
N PRO A 185 -2.57 35.57 -13.76
CA PRO A 185 -2.51 34.96 -12.42
C PRO A 185 -3.50 35.60 -11.44
N LEU A 186 -3.77 36.91 -11.55
CA LEU A 186 -4.75 37.58 -10.70
C LEU A 186 -6.18 37.10 -10.99
N ALA A 187 -6.54 36.92 -12.26
CA ALA A 187 -7.83 36.39 -12.67
C ALA A 187 -8.01 34.95 -12.18
N THR A 188 -7.01 34.08 -12.38
CA THR A 188 -7.03 32.71 -11.87
C THR A 188 -7.17 32.67 -10.34
N THR A 189 -6.41 33.52 -9.63
CA THR A 189 -6.48 33.64 -8.16
C THR A 189 -7.86 34.10 -7.71
N GLY A 190 -8.45 35.10 -8.38
CA GLY A 190 -9.81 35.57 -8.12
C GLY A 190 -10.86 34.47 -8.30
N ILE A 191 -10.74 33.67 -9.37
CA ILE A 191 -11.62 32.52 -9.61
C ILE A 191 -11.48 31.47 -8.48
N ILE A 192 -10.25 31.15 -8.07
CA ILE A 192 -10.00 30.23 -6.95
C ILE A 192 -10.65 30.77 -5.67
N ILE A 193 -10.46 32.05 -5.34
CA ILE A 193 -11.08 32.68 -4.16
C ILE A 193 -12.60 32.50 -4.20
N ILE A 194 -13.23 32.81 -5.33
CA ILE A 194 -14.68 32.71 -5.49
C ILE A 194 -15.14 31.26 -5.30
N PHE A 195 -14.47 30.28 -5.93
CA PHE A 195 -14.82 28.87 -5.75
C PHE A 195 -14.62 28.40 -4.31
N VAL A 196 -13.52 28.77 -3.65
CA VAL A 196 -13.26 28.42 -2.25
C VAL A 196 -14.37 28.96 -1.35
N ILE A 197 -14.75 30.23 -1.51
CA ILE A 197 -15.84 30.85 -0.75
C ILE A 197 -17.16 30.11 -0.99
N PHE A 198 -17.51 29.84 -2.25
CA PHE A 198 -18.75 29.13 -2.59
C PHE A 198 -18.78 27.71 -2.02
N ILE A 199 -17.69 26.96 -2.19
CA ILE A 199 -17.57 25.57 -1.69
C ILE A 199 -17.67 25.54 -0.16
N LEU A 200 -16.99 26.44 0.55
CA LEU A 200 -17.07 26.52 2.01
C LEU A 200 -18.46 26.96 2.49
N MET A 201 -19.07 27.94 1.82
CA MET A 201 -20.38 28.47 2.18
C MET A 201 -21.51 27.47 1.92
N ARG A 202 -21.42 26.71 0.83
CA ARG A 202 -22.42 25.69 0.39
C ARG A 202 -21.98 24.26 0.64
N ARG A 203 -21.00 24.03 1.53
CA ARG A 203 -20.40 22.70 1.77
C ARG A 203 -21.43 21.59 2.02
N GLU A 204 -22.41 21.85 2.89
CA GLU A 204 -23.47 20.89 3.24
C GLU A 204 -24.37 20.60 2.03
N ASP A 205 -24.77 21.62 1.27
CA ASP A 205 -25.59 21.47 0.07
C ASP A 205 -24.85 20.67 -1.02
N LEU A 206 -23.58 20.98 -1.25
CA LEU A 206 -22.73 20.28 -2.21
C LEU A 206 -22.54 18.82 -1.81
N ARG A 207 -22.26 18.55 -0.52
CA ARG A 207 -22.18 17.19 0.01
C ARG A 207 -23.48 16.42 -0.20
N ASN A 208 -24.63 17.01 0.15
CA ASN A 208 -25.93 16.35 0.01
C ASN A 208 -26.27 16.05 -1.46
N ARG A 209 -25.87 16.92 -2.39
CA ARG A 209 -26.00 16.67 -3.84
C ARG A 209 -25.10 15.52 -4.31
N MET A 210 -23.86 15.45 -3.81
CA MET A 210 -22.95 14.35 -4.12
C MET A 210 -23.46 13.01 -3.58
N ILE A 211 -23.97 12.98 -2.34
CA ILE A 211 -24.58 11.76 -1.76
C ILE A 211 -25.74 11.26 -2.63
N ARG A 212 -26.60 12.17 -3.11
CA ARG A 212 -27.71 11.82 -3.99
C ARG A 212 -27.26 11.26 -5.35
N LEU A 213 -26.11 11.69 -5.85
CA LEU A 213 -25.52 11.16 -7.10
C LEU A 213 -24.85 9.79 -6.88
N ALA A 214 -24.25 9.56 -5.72
CA ALA A 214 -23.48 8.35 -5.41
C ALA A 214 -24.34 7.14 -5.00
N GLY A 215 -25.49 7.33 -4.34
CA GLY A 215 -26.32 6.20 -3.93
C GLY A 215 -27.68 6.60 -3.38
N ALA A 216 -28.75 6.28 -4.12
CA ALA A 216 -30.13 6.52 -3.71
C ALA A 216 -30.74 5.40 -2.83
N GLN A 217 -30.05 4.25 -2.71
CA GLN A 217 -30.61 3.04 -2.08
C GLN A 217 -30.32 2.91 -0.57
N ASP A 218 -29.22 3.49 -0.06
CA ASP A 218 -28.90 3.51 1.37
C ASP A 218 -28.28 4.84 1.80
N LEU A 219 -29.15 5.84 2.00
CA LEU A 219 -28.76 7.22 2.32
C LEU A 219 -27.97 7.31 3.65
N HIS A 220 -28.26 6.45 4.62
CA HIS A 220 -27.60 6.52 5.93
C HIS A 220 -26.15 6.04 5.85
N ARG A 221 -25.91 4.89 5.21
CA ARG A 221 -24.56 4.37 4.99
C ARG A 221 -23.74 5.27 4.06
N THR A 222 -24.34 5.74 2.96
CA THR A 222 -23.65 6.62 2.00
C THR A 222 -23.29 7.97 2.62
N THR A 223 -24.16 8.53 3.47
CA THR A 223 -23.87 9.80 4.16
C THR A 223 -22.73 9.64 5.17
N ALA A 224 -22.78 8.61 6.00
CA ALA A 224 -21.73 8.32 6.98
C ALA A 224 -20.37 8.09 6.30
N ALA A 225 -20.36 7.32 5.21
CA ALA A 225 -19.18 7.04 4.40
C ALA A 225 -18.58 8.31 3.77
N MET A 226 -19.42 9.18 3.19
CA MET A 226 -18.97 10.45 2.60
C MET A 226 -18.45 11.45 3.65
N ASP A 227 -19.08 11.52 4.82
CA ASP A 227 -18.60 12.38 5.90
C ASP A 227 -17.28 11.89 6.49
N ASP A 228 -17.10 10.57 6.62
CA ASP A 228 -15.83 10.00 7.06
C ASP A 228 -14.72 10.27 6.04
N ALA A 229 -14.98 10.03 4.75
CA ALA A 229 -14.08 10.37 3.65
C ALA A 229 -13.65 11.84 3.68
N ALA A 230 -14.60 12.77 3.80
CA ALA A 230 -14.33 14.21 3.82
C ALA A 230 -13.52 14.64 5.06
N ASN A 231 -13.76 14.03 6.23
CA ASN A 231 -13.03 14.34 7.45
C ASN A 231 -11.60 13.77 7.41
N ARG A 232 -11.41 12.54 6.92
CA ARG A 232 -10.09 11.94 6.70
C ARG A 232 -9.25 12.80 5.77
N LEU A 233 -9.83 13.21 4.65
CA LEU A 233 -9.18 14.05 3.65
C LEU A 233 -8.83 15.44 4.20
N SER A 234 -9.73 16.06 4.97
CA SER A 234 -9.49 17.34 5.65
C SER A 234 -8.35 17.25 6.68
N LYS A 235 -8.31 16.17 7.48
CA LYS A 235 -7.23 15.93 8.44
C LYS A 235 -5.90 15.72 7.72
N PHE A 236 -5.88 14.91 6.67
CA PHE A 236 -4.69 14.64 5.86
C PHE A 236 -4.09 15.94 5.29
N PHE A 237 -4.88 16.76 4.60
CA PHE A 237 -4.35 18.00 4.02
C PHE A 237 -3.94 19.05 5.07
N LEU A 238 -4.65 19.14 6.19
CA LEU A 238 -4.25 20.02 7.27
C LEU A 238 -2.89 19.62 7.84
N VAL A 239 -2.70 18.32 8.08
CA VAL A 239 -1.44 17.75 8.55
C VAL A 239 -0.33 18.00 7.52
N GLN A 240 -0.60 17.78 6.23
CA GLN A 240 0.37 18.01 5.16
C GLN A 240 0.82 19.47 5.09
N VAL A 241 -0.12 20.42 5.15
CA VAL A 241 0.21 21.85 5.20
C VAL A 241 1.00 22.19 6.45
N ALA A 242 0.63 21.66 7.61
CA ALA A 242 1.32 21.91 8.87
C ALA A 242 2.75 21.37 8.87
N LEU A 243 2.96 20.14 8.39
CA LEU A 243 4.27 19.53 8.26
C LEU A 243 5.15 20.31 7.29
N ASN A 244 4.64 20.63 6.09
CA ASN A 244 5.39 21.39 5.09
C ASN A 244 5.74 22.80 5.60
N ALA A 245 4.81 23.48 6.27
CA ALA A 245 5.07 24.77 6.89
C ALA A 245 6.12 24.67 8.00
N SER A 246 6.03 23.67 8.88
CA SER A 246 7.01 23.45 9.95
C SER A 246 8.41 23.15 9.40
N PHE A 247 8.50 22.35 8.33
CA PHE A 247 9.74 22.08 7.61
C PHE A 247 10.35 23.38 7.07
N GLY A 248 9.55 24.21 6.39
CA GLY A 248 10.01 25.50 5.89
C GLY A 248 10.48 26.46 6.99
N VAL A 249 9.82 26.48 8.14
CA VAL A 249 10.25 27.26 9.31
C VAL A 249 11.57 26.74 9.87
N VAL A 250 11.74 25.42 10.01
CA VAL A 250 12.99 24.80 10.49
C VAL A 250 14.14 25.08 9.53
N VAL A 251 13.93 24.88 8.22
CA VAL A 251 14.94 25.17 7.18
C VAL A 251 15.27 26.66 7.16
N GLY A 252 14.28 27.55 7.14
CA GLY A 252 14.52 28.99 7.15
C GLY A 252 15.27 29.46 8.39
N THR A 253 14.92 28.93 9.57
CA THR A 253 15.61 29.23 10.82
C THR A 253 17.05 28.68 10.82
N GLY A 254 17.26 27.47 10.32
CA GLY A 254 18.59 26.88 10.17
C GLY A 254 19.48 27.69 9.22
N LEU A 255 18.96 28.07 8.06
CA LEU A 255 19.67 28.92 7.09
C LEU A 255 20.00 30.30 7.67
N PHE A 256 19.10 30.87 8.46
CA PHE A 256 19.34 32.13 9.18
C PHE A 256 20.53 32.01 10.14
N PHE A 257 20.61 30.95 10.94
CA PHE A 257 21.75 30.73 11.85
C PHE A 257 23.06 30.42 11.14
N ILE A 258 23.00 29.76 9.97
CA ILE A 258 24.18 29.52 9.12
C ILE A 258 24.66 30.82 8.44
N GLY A 259 23.78 31.82 8.33
CA GLY A 259 24.06 33.11 7.70
C GLY A 259 23.82 33.15 6.19
N VAL A 260 23.09 32.15 5.64
CA VAL A 260 22.75 32.14 4.21
C VAL A 260 21.81 33.32 3.91
N PRO A 261 22.05 34.12 2.85
CA PRO A 261 21.17 35.22 2.49
C PRO A 261 19.76 34.75 2.21
N THR A 262 18.80 35.65 2.43
CA THR A 262 17.36 35.43 2.14
C THR A 262 16.81 34.12 2.73
N PRO A 263 17.00 33.84 4.03
CA PRO A 263 16.61 32.56 4.63
C PRO A 263 15.09 32.32 4.61
N VAL A 264 14.29 33.39 4.67
CA VAL A 264 12.82 33.29 4.60
C VAL A 264 12.36 32.85 3.20
N LEU A 265 12.97 33.38 2.13
CA LEU A 265 12.69 32.96 0.75
C LEU A 265 12.89 31.46 0.61
N TRP A 266 14.02 30.96 1.09
CA TRP A 266 14.35 29.53 1.00
C TRP A 266 13.50 28.67 1.91
N GLY A 267 13.15 29.13 3.11
CA GLY A 267 12.22 28.42 4.00
C GLY A 267 10.80 28.32 3.41
N VAL A 268 10.28 29.40 2.83
CA VAL A 268 8.97 29.37 2.15
C VAL A 268 9.03 28.52 0.88
N LEU A 269 10.10 28.64 0.08
CA LEU A 269 10.29 27.80 -1.09
C LEU A 269 10.36 26.33 -0.70
N ALA A 270 11.06 25.99 0.38
CA ALA A 270 11.12 24.63 0.91
C ALA A 270 9.73 24.10 1.32
N ALA A 271 8.93 24.90 2.03
CA ALA A 271 7.56 24.53 2.38
C ALA A 271 6.69 24.28 1.13
N VAL A 272 6.81 25.13 0.10
CA VAL A 272 6.02 25.00 -1.14
C VAL A 272 6.50 23.83 -2.00
N MET A 273 7.82 23.67 -2.17
CA MET A 273 8.39 22.59 -2.96
C MET A 273 8.11 21.22 -2.36
N ARG A 274 7.97 21.10 -1.03
CA ARG A 274 7.63 19.83 -0.36
C ARG A 274 6.23 19.30 -0.71
N PHE A 275 5.37 20.07 -1.35
CA PHE A 275 4.14 19.51 -1.95
C PHE A 275 4.43 18.62 -3.18
N ILE A 276 5.60 18.76 -3.81
CA ILE A 276 6.03 17.95 -4.93
C ILE A 276 6.73 16.69 -4.40
N PRO A 277 6.16 15.48 -4.59
CA PRO A 277 6.74 14.25 -4.08
C PRO A 277 8.09 13.93 -4.73
N TYR A 278 9.02 13.36 -3.96
CA TYR A 278 10.40 12.93 -4.31
C TYR A 278 11.36 14.04 -4.78
N VAL A 279 10.88 15.01 -5.55
CA VAL A 279 11.69 16.04 -6.20
C VAL A 279 11.73 17.31 -5.37
N GLY A 280 10.69 17.58 -4.57
CA GLY A 280 10.55 18.81 -3.79
C GLY A 280 11.73 19.11 -2.87
N ALA A 281 12.15 18.10 -2.08
CA ALA A 281 13.30 18.21 -1.18
C ALA A 281 14.59 18.55 -1.95
N ALA A 282 14.88 17.83 -3.04
CA ALA A 282 16.07 18.06 -3.86
C ALA A 282 16.10 19.48 -4.46
N ILE A 283 15.00 19.95 -5.04
CA ILE A 283 14.91 21.31 -5.59
C ILE A 283 15.07 22.36 -4.48
N SER A 284 14.44 22.14 -3.32
CA SER A 284 14.53 23.07 -2.20
C SER A 284 15.93 23.17 -1.59
N ALA A 285 16.73 22.09 -1.62
CA ALA A 285 18.11 22.09 -1.16
C ALA A 285 19.07 22.67 -2.20
N LEU A 286 18.81 22.47 -3.50
CA LEU A 286 19.69 22.84 -4.59
C LEU A 286 20.04 24.34 -4.58
N PHE A 287 19.03 25.20 -4.49
CA PHE A 287 19.26 26.65 -4.59
C PHE A 287 19.97 27.25 -3.35
N PRO A 288 19.58 26.94 -2.10
CA PRO A 288 20.33 27.37 -0.93
C PRO A 288 21.78 26.87 -0.91
N LEU A 289 22.02 25.63 -1.36
CA LEU A 289 23.39 25.09 -1.47
C LEU A 289 24.20 25.85 -2.51
N ALA A 290 23.64 26.10 -3.70
CA ALA A 290 24.31 26.88 -4.73
C ALA A 290 24.62 28.31 -4.24
N LEU A 291 23.69 28.94 -3.51
CA LEU A 291 23.89 30.26 -2.93
C LEU A 291 24.96 30.23 -1.82
N ALA A 292 24.92 29.26 -0.92
CA ALA A 292 25.93 29.08 0.14
C ALA A 292 27.33 28.88 -0.45
N ALA A 293 27.44 28.15 -1.56
CA ALA A 293 28.70 28.01 -2.29
C ALA A 293 29.16 29.33 -2.94
N ALA A 294 28.24 30.20 -3.34
CA ALA A 294 28.53 31.45 -4.02
C ALA A 294 28.79 32.64 -3.08
N VAL A 295 28.27 32.61 -1.86
CA VAL A 295 28.35 33.72 -0.90
C VAL A 295 29.61 33.62 -0.04
N ASP A 296 29.86 32.45 0.57
CA ASP A 296 31.01 32.24 1.46
C ASP A 296 32.27 31.94 0.63
N PRO A 297 33.39 32.67 0.80
CA PRO A 297 34.69 32.30 0.22
C PRO A 297 35.17 30.91 0.66
N GLY A 298 34.80 30.49 1.87
CA GLY A 298 35.08 29.17 2.42
C GLY A 298 34.07 28.09 2.01
N TRP A 299 34.28 26.87 2.52
CA TRP A 299 33.34 25.75 2.33
C TRP A 299 32.38 25.57 3.51
N THR A 300 32.58 26.33 4.59
CA THR A 300 31.87 26.17 5.86
C THR A 300 30.38 26.38 5.69
N MET A 301 29.96 27.46 5.04
CA MET A 301 28.53 27.72 4.80
C MET A 301 27.90 26.60 3.98
N LEU A 302 28.55 26.15 2.91
CA LEU A 302 28.05 25.05 2.08
C LEU A 302 27.90 23.75 2.85
N VAL A 303 28.89 23.37 3.66
CA VAL A 303 28.88 22.12 4.44
C VAL A 303 27.76 22.15 5.49
N TRP A 304 27.60 23.26 6.22
CA TRP A 304 26.53 23.38 7.20
C TRP A 304 25.15 23.43 6.56
N THR A 305 25.00 24.10 5.41
CA THR A 305 23.75 24.06 4.64
C THR A 305 23.45 22.64 4.15
N ALA A 306 24.46 21.90 3.68
CA ALA A 306 24.27 20.50 3.28
C ALA A 306 23.88 19.62 4.47
N ALA A 307 24.56 19.78 5.61
CA ALA A 307 24.24 19.08 6.85
C ALA A 307 22.80 19.37 7.31
N LEU A 308 22.34 20.63 7.22
CA LEU A 308 20.96 21.01 7.56
C LEU A 308 19.95 20.18 6.76
N PHE A 309 20.07 20.13 5.43
CA PHE A 309 19.15 19.36 4.59
C PHE A 309 19.32 17.84 4.78
N LEU A 310 20.55 17.34 4.90
CA LEU A 310 20.83 15.90 5.11
C LEU A 310 20.34 15.38 6.46
N ILE A 311 20.17 16.24 7.46
CA ILE A 311 19.65 15.85 8.77
C ILE A 311 18.14 16.07 8.83
N VAL A 312 17.66 17.25 8.43
CA VAL A 312 16.24 17.60 8.57
C VAL A 312 15.36 16.77 7.63
N GLU A 313 15.78 16.54 6.38
CA GLU A 313 14.95 15.81 5.41
C GLU A 313 14.67 14.36 5.86
N PRO A 314 15.69 13.54 6.22
CA PRO A 314 15.43 12.16 6.66
C PRO A 314 14.67 12.10 7.99
N ILE A 315 14.94 13.00 8.94
CA ILE A 315 14.19 13.05 10.21
C ILE A 315 12.72 13.31 9.92
N VAL A 316 12.40 14.30 9.09
CA VAL A 316 11.00 14.62 8.78
C VAL A 316 10.36 13.48 7.97
N GLY A 317 11.02 13.00 6.91
CA GLY A 317 10.45 11.99 6.01
C GLY A 317 10.34 10.58 6.60
N HIS A 318 11.31 10.14 7.42
CA HIS A 318 11.35 8.76 7.93
C HIS A 318 10.96 8.62 9.41
N VAL A 319 10.94 9.71 10.18
CA VAL A 319 10.57 9.66 11.60
C VAL A 319 9.27 10.43 11.83
N ILE A 320 9.22 11.71 11.49
CA ILE A 320 8.06 12.55 11.83
C ILE A 320 6.84 12.19 10.98
N GLU A 321 6.99 12.01 9.67
CA GLU A 321 5.87 11.68 8.78
C GLU A 321 5.17 10.38 9.19
N PRO A 322 5.86 9.24 9.40
CA PRO A 322 5.20 8.02 9.87
C PRO A 322 4.51 8.18 11.22
N LEU A 323 5.11 8.92 12.17
CA LEU A 323 4.51 9.17 13.48
C LEU A 323 3.24 10.02 13.39
N VAL A 324 3.18 10.96 12.45
CA VAL A 324 2.07 11.90 12.32
C VAL A 324 0.94 11.34 11.45
N TYR A 325 1.25 10.61 10.38
CA TYR A 325 0.25 10.01 9.51
C TYR A 325 -0.27 8.65 10.02
N GLY A 326 0.47 7.96 10.90
CA GLY A 326 0.17 6.56 11.24
C GLY A 326 0.56 5.61 10.10
N GLN A 327 0.40 4.29 10.30
CA GLN A 327 0.69 3.27 9.28
C GLN A 327 0.09 3.66 7.92
N SER A 328 0.97 4.19 7.06
CA SER A 328 0.82 4.68 5.68
C SER A 328 -0.36 5.64 5.34
N THR A 329 -0.10 6.50 4.35
CA THR A 329 -1.05 7.51 3.84
C THR A 329 -2.22 6.92 3.05
N GLY A 330 -2.35 5.59 3.00
CA GLY A 330 -3.37 4.92 2.20
C GLY A 330 -2.92 4.63 0.77
N LEU A 331 -1.70 5.00 0.37
CA LEU A 331 -1.24 4.97 -1.02
C LEU A 331 0.00 4.10 -1.22
N SER A 332 -0.05 3.24 -2.25
CA SER A 332 1.12 2.49 -2.71
C SER A 332 2.22 3.43 -3.26
N PRO A 333 3.52 3.15 -3.04
CA PRO A 333 4.61 3.93 -3.64
C PRO A 333 4.52 4.03 -5.17
N VAL A 334 4.09 2.95 -5.82
CA VAL A 334 3.87 2.88 -7.28
C VAL A 334 2.74 3.83 -7.70
N ALA A 335 1.70 3.95 -6.87
CA ALA A 335 0.61 4.89 -7.09
C ALA A 335 1.09 6.34 -7.10
N VAL A 336 1.97 6.72 -6.16
CA VAL A 336 2.50 8.09 -6.09
C VAL A 336 3.30 8.45 -7.35
N VAL A 337 4.17 7.55 -7.83
CA VAL A 337 4.98 7.78 -9.03
C VAL A 337 4.11 7.83 -10.29
N THR A 338 3.15 6.90 -10.40
CA THR A 338 2.22 6.83 -11.54
C THR A 338 1.33 8.06 -11.59
N ALA A 339 0.78 8.47 -10.45
CA ALA A 339 0.01 9.70 -10.31
C ALA A 339 0.84 10.93 -10.69
N ALA A 340 2.05 11.08 -10.15
CA ALA A 340 2.92 12.20 -10.47
C ALA A 340 3.15 12.32 -11.98
N THR A 341 3.41 11.18 -12.66
CA THR A 341 3.60 11.14 -14.11
C THR A 341 2.32 11.52 -14.87
N PHE A 342 1.19 10.91 -14.51
CA PHE A 342 -0.11 11.15 -15.14
C PHE A 342 -0.58 12.61 -14.99
N TRP A 343 -0.58 13.14 -13.77
CA TRP A 343 -1.04 14.50 -13.50
C TRP A 343 -0.09 15.56 -14.09
N THR A 344 1.22 15.29 -14.13
CA THR A 344 2.18 16.18 -14.82
C THR A 344 1.91 16.23 -16.32
N TRP A 345 1.62 15.09 -16.95
CA TRP A 345 1.25 15.06 -18.36
C TRP A 345 -0.06 15.82 -18.63
N LEU A 346 -1.03 15.70 -17.72
CA LEU A 346 -2.35 16.30 -17.87
C LEU A 346 -2.36 17.83 -17.67
N TRP A 347 -1.77 18.31 -16.57
CA TRP A 347 -1.85 19.71 -16.13
C TRP A 347 -0.49 20.39 -15.92
N GLY A 348 0.62 19.77 -16.34
CA GLY A 348 1.96 20.34 -16.25
C GLY A 348 2.46 20.45 -14.79
N PRO A 349 3.24 21.49 -14.45
CA PRO A 349 3.79 21.67 -13.09
C PRO A 349 2.71 21.78 -12.01
N ILE A 350 1.54 22.34 -12.34
CA ILE A 350 0.41 22.43 -11.40
C ILE A 350 -0.14 21.04 -11.12
N GLY A 351 -0.26 20.19 -12.15
CA GLY A 351 -0.64 18.80 -11.99
C GLY A 351 0.31 18.01 -11.10
N LEU A 352 1.62 18.23 -11.23
CA LEU A 352 2.62 17.60 -10.36
C LEU A 352 2.41 17.94 -8.88
N VAL A 353 2.18 19.23 -8.56
CA VAL A 353 1.89 19.69 -7.19
C VAL A 353 0.58 19.09 -6.67
N LEU A 354 -0.40 18.90 -7.55
CA LEU A 354 -1.71 18.35 -7.20
C LEU A 354 -1.78 16.82 -7.28
N ALA A 355 -0.71 16.14 -7.69
CA ALA A 355 -0.75 14.72 -7.99
C ALA A 355 -1.12 13.88 -6.77
N THR A 356 -0.33 14.00 -5.70
CA THR A 356 -0.60 13.32 -4.43
C THR A 356 -1.98 13.68 -3.85
N PRO A 357 -2.35 14.96 -3.67
CA PRO A 357 -3.64 15.28 -3.06
C PRO A 357 -4.85 14.79 -3.87
N LEU A 358 -4.81 14.88 -5.21
CA LEU A 358 -5.92 14.39 -6.03
C LEU A 358 -6.00 12.86 -6.03
N THR A 359 -4.87 12.16 -6.03
CA THR A 359 -4.86 10.69 -5.95
C THR A 359 -5.36 10.20 -4.59
N VAL A 360 -4.99 10.86 -3.48
CA VAL A 360 -5.57 10.57 -2.16
C VAL A 360 -7.09 10.78 -2.18
N CYS A 361 -7.59 11.86 -2.78
CA CYS A 361 -9.04 12.06 -2.93
C CYS A 361 -9.70 10.89 -3.67
N LEU A 362 -9.12 10.43 -4.79
CA LEU A 362 -9.66 9.34 -5.59
C LEU A 362 -9.67 8.02 -4.80
N VAL A 363 -8.58 7.69 -4.10
CA VAL A 363 -8.47 6.47 -3.29
C VAL A 363 -9.43 6.48 -2.12
N VAL A 364 -9.47 7.58 -1.37
CA VAL A 364 -10.38 7.72 -0.21
C VAL A 364 -11.84 7.66 -0.65
N LEU A 365 -12.18 8.21 -1.81
CA LEU A 365 -13.53 8.06 -2.38
C LEU A 365 -13.79 6.61 -2.82
N GLY A 366 -12.79 5.92 -3.41
CA GLY A 366 -12.88 4.52 -3.80
C GLY A 366 -13.21 3.57 -2.65
N ARG A 367 -12.68 3.83 -1.45
CA ARG A 367 -13.00 3.08 -0.22
C ARG A 367 -14.47 3.13 0.18
N HIS A 368 -15.20 4.15 -0.27
CA HIS A 368 -16.56 4.46 0.20
C HIS A 368 -17.61 4.41 -0.92
N VAL A 369 -17.18 4.39 -2.18
CA VAL A 369 -18.04 4.42 -3.37
C VAL A 369 -17.69 3.24 -4.24
N GLU A 370 -18.58 2.25 -4.32
CA GLU A 370 -18.36 0.99 -5.05
C GLU A 370 -17.93 1.22 -6.51
N GLN A 371 -18.51 2.23 -7.19
CA GLN A 371 -18.14 2.53 -8.59
C GLN A 371 -16.71 3.07 -8.74
N LEU A 372 -16.10 3.54 -7.66
CA LEU A 372 -14.73 4.08 -7.61
C LEU A 372 -13.76 3.12 -6.89
N ALA A 373 -14.21 1.94 -6.45
CA ALA A 373 -13.40 0.97 -5.72
C ALA A 373 -12.12 0.56 -6.47
N VAL A 374 -12.15 0.61 -7.81
CA VAL A 374 -10.97 0.37 -8.66
C VAL A 374 -9.79 1.26 -8.28
N PHE A 375 -10.03 2.51 -7.86
CA PHE A 375 -8.95 3.41 -7.46
C PHE A 375 -8.31 3.00 -6.14
N ASP A 376 -9.10 2.51 -5.18
CA ASP A 376 -8.55 1.99 -3.92
C ASP A 376 -7.77 0.69 -4.14
N VAL A 377 -8.26 -0.20 -5.00
CA VAL A 377 -7.52 -1.42 -5.35
C VAL A 377 -6.22 -1.13 -6.10
N LEU A 378 -6.24 -0.19 -7.05
CA LEU A 378 -5.09 0.09 -7.91
C LEU A 378 -4.02 0.94 -7.21
N PHE A 379 -4.44 1.88 -6.38
CA PHE A 379 -3.56 2.89 -5.78
C PHE A 379 -3.46 2.81 -4.27
N GLY A 380 -4.28 1.98 -3.62
CA GLY A 380 -4.26 1.75 -2.18
C GLY A 380 -3.01 1.02 -1.71
N ASP A 381 -2.79 1.07 -0.41
CA ASP A 381 -1.73 0.38 0.32
C ASP A 381 -2.23 -0.86 1.08
N GLN A 382 -3.54 -1.12 1.07
CA GLN A 382 -4.09 -2.32 1.70
C GLN A 382 -3.78 -3.55 0.83
N PRO A 383 -3.51 -4.71 1.46
CA PRO A 383 -3.36 -5.94 0.70
C PRO A 383 -4.61 -6.18 -0.14
N VAL A 384 -4.41 -6.43 -1.43
CA VAL A 384 -5.48 -6.53 -2.44
C VAL A 384 -6.46 -7.66 -2.10
N LEU A 385 -5.99 -8.65 -1.35
CA LEU A 385 -6.75 -9.80 -0.86
C LEU A 385 -6.62 -9.86 0.66
N SER A 386 -7.72 -10.17 1.34
CA SER A 386 -7.71 -10.50 2.77
C SER A 386 -6.85 -11.75 3.04
N ALA A 387 -6.36 -11.93 4.27
CA ALA A 387 -5.55 -13.10 4.62
C ALA A 387 -6.23 -14.45 4.25
N PRO A 388 -7.54 -14.65 4.49
CA PRO A 388 -8.25 -15.84 3.99
C PRO A 388 -8.26 -16.01 2.47
N GLU A 389 -8.39 -14.91 1.72
CA GLU A 389 -8.40 -14.94 0.25
C GLU A 389 -7.01 -15.23 -0.31
N MET A 390 -5.95 -14.67 0.29
CA MET A 390 -4.57 -15.02 -0.04
C MET A 390 -4.31 -16.49 0.24
N PHE A 391 -4.67 -16.98 1.43
CA PHE A 391 -4.57 -18.39 1.79
C PHE A 391 -5.24 -19.28 0.74
N TYR A 392 -6.50 -19.00 0.42
CA TYR A 392 -7.24 -19.76 -0.58
C TYR A 392 -6.60 -19.70 -1.98
N GLN A 393 -6.14 -18.53 -2.41
CA GLN A 393 -5.45 -18.35 -3.68
C GLN A 393 -4.16 -19.21 -3.75
N ARG A 394 -3.40 -19.29 -2.66
CA ARG A 394 -2.17 -20.08 -2.58
C ARG A 394 -2.44 -21.57 -2.64
N MET A 395 -3.44 -22.05 -1.91
CA MET A 395 -3.88 -23.45 -2.01
C MET A 395 -4.40 -23.79 -3.40
N LEU A 396 -5.08 -22.86 -4.08
CA LEU A 396 -5.50 -23.03 -5.48
C LEU A 396 -4.33 -23.03 -6.48
N ALA A 397 -3.27 -22.29 -6.16
CA ALA A 397 -2.06 -22.20 -6.97
C ALA A 397 -1.09 -23.36 -6.74
N ALA A 398 -1.39 -24.27 -5.80
CA ALA A 398 -0.50 -25.32 -5.33
C ALA A 398 0.87 -24.77 -4.85
N ASP A 399 0.81 -23.68 -4.08
CA ASP A 399 1.96 -22.99 -3.52
C ASP A 399 1.83 -22.88 -1.98
N PRO A 400 1.94 -24.01 -1.26
CA PRO A 400 1.82 -24.02 0.19
C PRO A 400 3.02 -23.40 0.89
N THR A 401 4.21 -23.41 0.29
CA THR A 401 5.43 -22.83 0.87
C THR A 401 5.25 -21.34 1.18
N GLU A 402 4.69 -20.54 0.25
CA GLU A 402 4.45 -19.12 0.55
C GLU A 402 3.35 -18.95 1.63
N ALA A 403 2.39 -19.87 1.69
CA ALA A 403 1.39 -19.85 2.77
C ALA A 403 2.01 -20.15 4.15
N VAL A 404 3.07 -20.97 4.22
CA VAL A 404 3.87 -21.21 5.44
C VAL A 404 4.60 -19.93 5.84
N GLU A 405 5.31 -19.24 4.93
CA GLU A 405 6.00 -17.97 5.24
C GLU A 405 5.04 -16.91 5.81
N GLN A 406 3.83 -16.82 5.22
CA GLN A 406 2.78 -15.93 5.71
C GLN A 406 2.25 -16.35 7.08
N ALA A 407 2.11 -17.66 7.31
CA ALA A 407 1.70 -18.20 8.60
C ALA A 407 2.75 -17.90 9.68
N GLU A 408 4.05 -18.11 9.40
CA GLU A 408 5.15 -17.76 10.32
C GLU A 408 5.07 -16.30 10.76
N THR A 409 4.93 -15.39 9.79
CA THR A 409 4.79 -13.94 10.07
C THR A 409 3.57 -13.66 10.94
N PHE A 410 2.43 -14.29 10.68
CA PHE A 410 1.21 -14.12 11.47
C PHE A 410 1.37 -14.66 12.90
N LEU A 411 2.11 -15.76 13.05
CA LEU A 411 2.36 -16.43 14.33
C LEU A 411 3.36 -15.68 15.23
N GLU A 412 4.05 -14.65 14.72
CA GLU A 412 4.85 -13.74 15.54
C GLU A 412 3.99 -12.97 16.56
N ASP A 413 2.78 -12.56 16.14
CA ASP A 413 1.88 -11.70 16.92
C ASP A 413 0.65 -12.45 17.48
N ALA A 414 0.29 -13.61 16.91
CA ALA A 414 -0.94 -14.32 17.20
C ALA A 414 -0.75 -15.83 17.40
N SER A 415 -1.75 -16.49 18.00
CA SER A 415 -1.66 -17.94 18.25
C SER A 415 -2.00 -18.78 17.02
N MET A 416 -1.53 -20.03 16.95
CA MET A 416 -1.93 -20.96 15.89
C MET A 416 -3.42 -21.23 15.86
N ALA A 417 -4.09 -21.27 17.01
CA ALA A 417 -5.56 -21.38 17.03
C ALA A 417 -6.19 -20.19 16.32
N GLU A 418 -5.67 -18.98 16.54
CA GLU A 418 -6.14 -17.75 15.91
C GLU A 418 -5.84 -17.73 14.41
N TYR A 419 -4.65 -18.13 13.96
CA TYR A 419 -4.33 -18.27 12.54
C TYR A 419 -5.29 -19.24 11.84
N LEU A 420 -5.49 -20.43 12.43
CA LEU A 420 -6.35 -21.45 11.85
C LEU A 420 -7.81 -21.01 11.78
N ASP A 421 -8.33 -20.35 12.83
CA ASP A 421 -9.73 -19.89 12.89
C ASP A 421 -10.01 -18.61 12.09
N THR A 422 -9.02 -17.73 11.93
CA THR A 422 -9.20 -16.42 11.26
C THR A 422 -8.71 -16.39 9.82
N VAL A 423 -7.78 -17.28 9.43
CA VAL A 423 -7.16 -17.31 8.10
C VAL A 423 -7.44 -18.62 7.38
N ALA A 424 -6.90 -19.74 7.87
CA ALA A 424 -6.90 -21.01 7.14
C ALA A 424 -8.32 -21.58 6.94
N LEU A 425 -9.10 -21.69 8.01
CA LEU A 425 -10.46 -22.22 7.94
C LEU A 425 -11.40 -21.31 7.12
N PRO A 426 -11.39 -19.98 7.29
CA PRO A 426 -12.11 -19.07 6.39
C PRO A 426 -11.64 -19.15 4.92
N GLY A 427 -10.35 -19.42 4.66
CA GLY A 427 -9.84 -19.63 3.30
C GLY A 427 -10.41 -20.90 2.65
N ILE A 428 -10.41 -22.03 3.37
CA ILE A 428 -11.06 -23.27 2.88
C ILE A 428 -12.56 -23.05 2.66
N ARG A 429 -13.20 -22.24 3.51
CA ARG A 429 -14.62 -21.87 3.38
C ARG A 429 -14.91 -21.13 2.06
N LEU A 430 -14.01 -20.25 1.59
CA LEU A 430 -14.13 -19.61 0.28
C LEU A 430 -14.17 -20.67 -0.84
N GLY A 431 -13.27 -21.66 -0.78
CA GLY A 431 -13.29 -22.80 -1.70
C GLY A 431 -14.58 -23.61 -1.65
N ALA A 432 -15.15 -23.82 -0.45
CA ALA A 432 -16.41 -24.53 -0.29
C ALA A 432 -17.59 -23.75 -0.91
N GLN A 433 -17.57 -22.42 -0.81
CA GLN A 433 -18.56 -21.56 -1.45
C GLN A 433 -18.44 -21.59 -2.98
N ASP A 434 -17.21 -21.53 -3.52
CA ASP A 434 -16.97 -21.65 -4.97
C ASP A 434 -17.39 -23.01 -5.52
N ALA A 435 -17.11 -24.09 -4.79
CA ALA A 435 -17.59 -25.43 -5.13
C ALA A 435 -19.13 -25.49 -5.15
N THR A 436 -19.80 -24.82 -4.21
CA THR A 436 -21.28 -24.74 -4.16
C THR A 436 -21.84 -24.04 -5.40
N ARG A 437 -21.17 -22.99 -5.88
CA ARG A 437 -21.56 -22.23 -7.07
C ARG A 437 -21.18 -22.93 -8.39
N GLY A 438 -20.49 -24.07 -8.33
CA GLY A 438 -20.00 -24.80 -9.50
C GLY A 438 -18.77 -24.15 -10.16
N ALA A 439 -18.08 -23.24 -9.46
CA ALA A 439 -16.88 -22.56 -9.95
C ALA A 439 -15.59 -23.36 -9.69
N LEU A 440 -15.61 -24.29 -8.71
CA LEU A 440 -14.48 -25.13 -8.35
C LEU A 440 -14.76 -26.61 -8.70
N GLU A 441 -13.98 -27.17 -9.62
CA GLU A 441 -14.08 -28.57 -10.05
C GLU A 441 -13.54 -29.54 -8.99
N PRO A 442 -14.04 -30.79 -8.91
CA PRO A 442 -13.60 -31.76 -7.89
C PRO A 442 -12.09 -32.03 -7.88
N GLU A 443 -11.43 -32.06 -9.04
CA GLU A 443 -9.98 -32.25 -9.13
C GLU A 443 -9.22 -31.11 -8.45
N ARG A 444 -9.67 -29.86 -8.63
CA ARG A 444 -9.09 -28.69 -7.96
C ARG A 444 -9.34 -28.71 -6.46
N MET A 445 -10.46 -29.25 -6.00
CA MET A 445 -10.71 -29.42 -4.56
C MET A 445 -9.68 -30.37 -3.93
N THR A 446 -9.28 -31.42 -4.65
CA THR A 446 -8.21 -32.33 -4.21
C THR A 446 -6.86 -31.62 -4.17
N THR A 447 -6.52 -30.82 -5.20
CA THR A 447 -5.29 -30.00 -5.18
C THR A 447 -5.22 -29.06 -3.98
N VAL A 448 -6.34 -28.39 -3.66
CA VAL A 448 -6.43 -27.51 -2.48
C VAL A 448 -6.20 -28.32 -1.20
N ARG A 449 -6.82 -29.50 -1.08
CA ARG A 449 -6.65 -30.38 0.07
C ARG A 449 -5.21 -30.85 0.23
N ASP A 450 -4.56 -31.26 -0.86
CA ASP A 450 -3.18 -31.74 -0.82
C ASP A 450 -2.22 -30.60 -0.43
N SER A 451 -2.45 -29.39 -0.95
CA SER A 451 -1.69 -28.19 -0.55
C SER A 451 -1.90 -27.84 0.93
N VAL A 452 -3.12 -28.00 1.45
CA VAL A 452 -3.38 -27.84 2.90
C VAL A 452 -2.67 -28.91 3.72
N GLY A 453 -2.55 -30.13 3.18
CA GLY A 453 -1.78 -31.21 3.81
C GLY A 453 -0.29 -30.83 3.95
N GLU A 454 0.34 -30.41 2.85
CA GLU A 454 1.74 -29.96 2.84
C GLU A 454 1.97 -28.78 3.81
N LEU A 455 1.07 -27.79 3.81
CA LEU A 455 1.08 -26.70 4.80
C LEU A 455 1.01 -27.23 6.24
N VAL A 456 0.13 -28.21 6.51
CA VAL A 456 -0.04 -28.76 7.87
C VAL A 456 1.24 -29.47 8.32
N ASP A 457 1.88 -30.22 7.42
CA ASP A 457 3.13 -30.92 7.70
C ASP A 457 4.26 -29.91 7.99
N ASP A 458 4.42 -28.88 7.15
CA ASP A 458 5.41 -27.81 7.35
C ASP A 458 5.18 -27.03 8.67
N LEU A 459 3.93 -26.72 9.00
CA LEU A 459 3.57 -26.04 10.26
C LEU A 459 3.77 -26.91 11.50
N GLU A 460 3.72 -28.23 11.36
CA GLU A 460 4.04 -29.18 12.44
C GLU A 460 5.55 -29.22 12.69
N ASP A 461 6.36 -29.19 11.63
CA ASP A 461 7.82 -29.18 11.69
C ASP A 461 8.39 -27.92 12.34
N LEU A 462 7.80 -26.74 12.11
CA LEU A 462 8.21 -25.47 12.73
C LEU A 462 8.27 -25.48 14.26
N VAL A 463 7.56 -26.42 14.90
CA VAL A 463 7.46 -26.52 16.36
C VAL A 463 8.34 -27.66 16.92
N SER A 464 8.81 -28.58 16.07
CA SER A 464 9.67 -29.70 16.48
C SER A 464 11.06 -29.27 16.99
N THR A 465 11.44 -28.01 16.79
CA THR A 465 12.71 -27.41 17.26
C THR A 465 12.74 -26.97 18.74
N ASP A 466 11.62 -26.97 19.47
CA ASP A 466 11.60 -26.73 20.93
C ASP A 466 11.60 -28.08 21.69
N GLU A 467 12.75 -28.43 22.28
CA GLU A 467 12.98 -29.62 23.10
C GLU A 467 11.90 -29.84 24.19
N ALA A 468 11.13 -30.94 24.10
CA ALA A 468 11.14 -32.03 25.09
C ALA A 468 10.01 -33.06 24.84
N THR A 469 10.44 -34.31 24.61
CA THR A 469 9.72 -35.58 24.79
C THR A 469 8.56 -35.94 23.86
N LEU A 470 8.89 -36.55 22.71
CA LEU A 470 8.18 -37.72 22.18
C LEU A 470 9.23 -38.67 21.53
N PRO A 471 9.28 -39.97 21.86
CA PRO A 471 10.25 -40.89 21.27
C PRO A 471 9.98 -41.14 19.77
N ASP A 472 11.07 -41.20 19.02
CA ASP A 472 11.18 -41.49 17.58
C ASP A 472 10.30 -42.66 17.11
N ALA A 473 9.25 -42.35 16.34
CA ALA A 473 8.61 -43.30 15.42
C ALA A 473 7.74 -42.56 14.38
N TRP A 474 8.37 -41.82 13.48
CA TRP A 474 7.71 -41.25 12.30
C TRP A 474 8.42 -41.79 11.07
N GLY A 475 7.88 -42.89 10.54
CA GLY A 475 8.18 -43.35 9.19
C GLY A 475 7.14 -42.78 8.24
N GLU A 476 7.62 -42.10 7.21
CA GLU A 476 6.90 -41.88 5.95
C GLU A 476 6.51 -43.25 5.37
N ASP A 477 5.33 -43.76 5.68
CA ASP A 477 4.64 -44.78 4.88
C ASP A 477 3.24 -45.01 5.46
N GLY A 478 2.24 -45.09 4.57
CA GLY A 478 0.83 -45.08 4.93
C GLY A 478 0.41 -46.11 5.96
N ASP A 479 -0.52 -45.72 6.82
CA ASP A 479 -1.52 -46.60 7.45
C ASP A 479 -1.00 -47.90 8.08
N VAL A 480 0.20 -47.87 8.68
CA VAL A 480 0.64 -48.95 9.57
C VAL A 480 0.12 -48.65 10.98
N ASP A 481 -0.97 -49.34 11.33
CA ASP A 481 -1.50 -49.45 12.69
C ASP A 481 -0.41 -50.04 13.62
N ASP A 482 0.36 -49.18 14.31
CA ASP A 482 1.37 -49.64 15.29
C ASP A 482 0.73 -50.20 16.57
N GLY A 483 -0.61 -50.21 16.65
CA GLY A 483 -1.38 -50.72 17.78
C GLY A 483 -1.47 -49.76 18.96
N THR A 484 -0.91 -48.54 18.89
CA THR A 484 -1.10 -47.52 19.92
C THR A 484 -2.47 -46.82 19.79
N PRO A 485 -3.30 -46.80 20.85
CA PRO A 485 -4.63 -46.20 20.78
C PRO A 485 -4.53 -44.69 20.55
N ARG A 486 -5.20 -44.21 19.50
CA ARG A 486 -5.42 -42.78 19.22
C ARG A 486 -6.85 -42.42 19.65
N PRO A 487 -7.05 -41.74 20.78
CA PRO A 487 -8.37 -41.48 21.35
C PRO A 487 -9.19 -40.47 20.53
N VAL A 488 -8.55 -39.67 19.67
CA VAL A 488 -9.24 -38.66 18.84
C VAL A 488 -9.16 -39.01 17.36
N VAL A 489 -10.30 -38.99 16.69
CA VAL A 489 -10.41 -39.17 15.24
C VAL A 489 -11.02 -37.93 14.60
N SER A 490 -10.39 -37.42 13.54
CA SER A 490 -10.89 -36.33 12.72
C SER A 490 -11.29 -36.86 11.35
N VAL A 491 -12.45 -36.47 10.82
CA VAL A 491 -12.91 -36.93 9.51
C VAL A 491 -13.74 -35.87 8.80
N GLY A 492 -13.46 -35.66 7.50
CA GLY A 492 -14.29 -34.84 6.62
C GLY A 492 -15.57 -35.57 6.22
N LEU A 493 -16.71 -34.88 6.16
CA LEU A 493 -17.98 -35.54 5.87
C LEU A 493 -18.12 -36.00 4.41
N ARG A 494 -17.80 -35.15 3.43
CA ARG A 494 -18.25 -35.37 2.05
C ARG A 494 -17.19 -35.16 0.98
N ASN A 495 -16.37 -34.13 1.09
CA ASN A 495 -15.46 -33.72 0.01
C ASN A 495 -14.04 -33.42 0.52
N ALA A 496 -13.12 -33.17 -0.41
CA ALA A 496 -11.73 -32.87 -0.12
C ALA A 496 -11.55 -31.61 0.75
N LEU A 497 -12.47 -30.64 0.68
CA LEU A 497 -12.40 -29.44 1.52
C LEU A 497 -12.83 -29.70 2.97
N ASP A 498 -13.82 -30.57 3.19
CA ASP A 498 -14.16 -31.05 4.53
C ASP A 498 -12.96 -31.81 5.15
N ASP A 499 -12.22 -32.55 4.33
CA ASP A 499 -10.99 -33.27 4.73
C ASP A 499 -9.86 -32.29 5.08
N ALA A 500 -9.66 -31.25 4.27
CA ALA A 500 -8.71 -30.19 4.57
C ALA A 500 -9.00 -29.53 5.95
N ALA A 501 -10.26 -29.25 6.27
CA ALA A 501 -10.63 -28.75 7.59
C ALA A 501 -10.41 -29.79 8.72
N ALA A 502 -10.58 -31.09 8.42
CA ALA A 502 -10.26 -32.17 9.35
C ALA A 502 -8.76 -32.25 9.66
N MET A 503 -7.89 -31.92 8.71
CA MET A 503 -6.43 -31.80 8.92
C MET A 503 -6.08 -30.63 9.83
N LEU A 504 -6.68 -29.45 9.61
CA LEU A 504 -6.46 -28.28 10.49
C LEU A 504 -6.86 -28.56 11.94
N PHE A 505 -7.98 -29.25 12.16
CA PHE A 505 -8.38 -29.70 13.49
C PHE A 505 -7.36 -30.66 14.11
N ALA A 506 -6.83 -31.60 13.32
CA ALA A 506 -5.85 -32.55 13.81
C ALA A 506 -4.53 -31.87 14.18
N LEU A 507 -4.05 -30.91 13.39
CA LEU A 507 -2.89 -30.08 13.71
C LEU A 507 -3.05 -29.38 15.07
N LEU A 508 -4.18 -28.67 15.26
CA LEU A 508 -4.43 -27.96 16.51
C LEU A 508 -4.61 -28.91 17.71
N SER A 509 -5.23 -30.07 17.49
CA SER A 509 -5.41 -31.10 18.52
C SER A 509 -4.09 -31.71 18.97
N ARG A 510 -3.20 -32.06 18.02
CA ARG A 510 -1.86 -32.59 18.31
C ARG A 510 -1.03 -31.58 19.09
N ARG A 511 -1.10 -30.31 18.72
CA ARG A 511 -0.45 -29.21 19.47
C ARG A 511 -0.96 -29.06 20.90
N ARG A 512 -2.19 -29.52 21.20
CA ARG A 512 -2.78 -29.54 22.54
C ARG A 512 -2.58 -30.86 23.29
N GLY A 513 -1.70 -31.73 22.79
CA GLY A 513 -1.33 -33.01 23.40
C GLY A 513 -2.30 -34.16 23.11
N LEU A 514 -3.26 -33.99 22.20
CA LEU A 514 -4.22 -35.02 21.84
C LEU A 514 -3.66 -35.89 20.70
N ARG A 515 -3.62 -37.22 20.89
CA ARG A 515 -3.22 -38.15 19.83
C ARG A 515 -4.37 -38.30 18.82
N THR A 516 -4.32 -37.50 17.75
CA THR A 516 -5.38 -37.42 16.74
C THR A 516 -5.00 -38.15 15.45
N ARG A 517 -5.94 -38.92 14.90
CA ARG A 517 -5.85 -39.53 13.55
C ARG A 517 -6.82 -38.86 12.58
N VAL A 518 -6.35 -38.45 11.40
CA VAL A 518 -7.20 -38.00 10.29
C VAL A 518 -7.61 -39.21 9.47
N LEU A 519 -8.89 -39.34 9.15
CA LEU A 519 -9.44 -40.35 8.25
C LEU A 519 -9.86 -39.72 6.93
N ALA A 520 -9.57 -40.40 5.83
CA ALA A 520 -10.02 -39.96 4.52
C ALA A 520 -11.57 -40.01 4.40
N PRO A 521 -12.19 -39.09 3.65
CA PRO A 521 -13.64 -38.99 3.54
C PRO A 521 -14.30 -40.24 2.91
N GLU A 522 -13.57 -41.00 2.09
CA GLU A 522 -14.03 -42.25 1.48
C GLU A 522 -14.36 -43.33 2.51
N VAL A 523 -13.85 -43.20 3.74
CA VAL A 523 -14.05 -44.17 4.82
C VAL A 523 -15.49 -44.13 5.37
N LEU A 524 -16.19 -43.00 5.22
CA LEU A 524 -17.60 -42.86 5.63
C LEU A 524 -18.61 -43.38 4.59
N THR A 525 -18.13 -43.87 3.44
CA THR A 525 -18.96 -44.52 2.42
C THR A 525 -19.52 -45.87 2.91
N LEU A 526 -20.65 -46.31 2.35
CA LEU A 526 -21.28 -47.58 2.73
C LEU A 526 -20.34 -48.78 2.58
N SER A 527 -19.47 -48.73 1.57
CA SER A 527 -18.56 -49.80 1.19
C SER A 527 -17.38 -49.94 2.16
N ASN A 528 -16.87 -48.82 2.68
CA ASN A 528 -15.65 -48.78 3.49
C ASN A 528 -15.91 -48.73 5.00
N LEU A 529 -17.14 -48.40 5.42
CA LEU A 529 -17.51 -48.31 6.85
C LEU A 529 -17.28 -49.62 7.62
N PHE A 530 -17.37 -50.77 6.95
CA PHE A 530 -17.11 -52.06 7.60
C PHE A 530 -15.64 -52.25 7.99
N ARG A 531 -14.71 -51.66 7.22
CA ARG A 531 -13.25 -51.76 7.40
C ARG A 531 -12.70 -50.78 8.44
N LEU A 532 -13.50 -49.78 8.83
CA LEU A 532 -13.09 -48.80 9.82
C LEU A 532 -13.05 -49.42 11.22
N ASP A 533 -11.85 -49.44 11.81
CA ASP A 533 -11.62 -49.76 13.23
C ASP A 533 -11.61 -48.45 14.05
N LEU A 534 -12.53 -48.38 15.01
CA LEU A 534 -12.67 -47.28 15.98
C LEU A 534 -12.54 -47.79 17.42
N ARG A 535 -11.93 -48.96 17.62
CA ARG A 535 -11.66 -49.46 18.98
C ARG A 535 -10.69 -48.53 19.70
N GLY A 536 -11.05 -48.12 20.92
CA GLY A 536 -10.26 -47.18 21.71
C GLY A 536 -10.39 -45.70 21.33
N VAL A 537 -11.32 -45.35 20.42
CA VAL A 537 -11.63 -43.96 20.08
C VAL A 537 -12.65 -43.39 21.07
N GLU A 538 -12.29 -42.28 21.70
CA GLU A 538 -13.09 -41.57 22.70
C GLU A 538 -13.79 -40.35 22.11
N VAL A 539 -13.16 -39.67 21.14
CA VAL A 539 -13.68 -38.46 20.49
C VAL A 539 -13.62 -38.60 18.98
N ILE A 540 -14.72 -38.25 18.30
CA ILE A 540 -14.79 -38.16 16.84
C ILE A 540 -15.19 -36.72 16.46
N CYS A 541 -14.30 -36.01 15.78
CA CYS A 541 -14.59 -34.71 15.17
C CYS A 541 -15.00 -34.91 13.70
N LEU A 542 -16.22 -34.49 13.38
CA LEU A 542 -16.77 -34.48 12.03
C LEU A 542 -16.73 -33.05 11.47
N SER A 543 -15.87 -32.81 10.49
CA SER A 543 -15.74 -31.51 9.82
C SER A 543 -16.76 -31.37 8.70
N VAL A 544 -17.52 -30.26 8.70
CA VAL A 544 -18.62 -30.04 7.76
C VAL A 544 -18.68 -28.56 7.32
N PHE A 545 -18.65 -28.34 6.01
CA PHE A 545 -19.09 -27.08 5.40
C PHE A 545 -20.56 -27.12 4.96
N GLU A 546 -21.16 -25.93 4.81
CA GLU A 546 -22.60 -25.69 4.57
C GLU A 546 -23.23 -26.47 3.40
N THR A 547 -22.44 -26.98 2.45
CA THR A 547 -22.91 -27.78 1.31
C THR A 547 -23.65 -29.07 1.67
N SER A 548 -23.59 -29.49 2.94
CA SER A 548 -24.16 -30.74 3.41
C SER A 548 -25.57 -30.56 3.96
N SER A 549 -26.55 -31.23 3.33
CA SER A 549 -27.92 -31.29 3.83
C SER A 549 -27.94 -31.83 5.28
N PRO A 550 -28.76 -31.26 6.19
CA PRO A 550 -28.90 -31.77 7.56
C PRO A 550 -29.22 -33.26 7.66
N VAL A 551 -29.87 -33.83 6.63
CA VAL A 551 -30.15 -35.26 6.51
C VAL A 551 -28.87 -36.09 6.39
N HIS A 552 -27.89 -35.61 5.62
CA HIS A 552 -26.60 -36.29 5.42
C HIS A 552 -25.77 -36.29 6.71
N ILE A 553 -25.72 -35.15 7.39
CA ILE A 553 -25.03 -35.02 8.69
C ILE A 553 -25.64 -36.01 9.69
N ARG A 554 -26.96 -35.99 9.86
CA ARG A 554 -27.67 -36.92 10.77
C ARG A 554 -27.40 -38.39 10.43
N TYR A 555 -27.31 -38.72 9.14
CA TYR A 555 -27.06 -40.08 8.72
C TYR A 555 -25.60 -40.54 8.98
N ALA A 556 -24.62 -39.65 8.78
CA ALA A 556 -23.23 -39.89 9.17
C ALA A 556 -23.09 -40.08 10.68
N LEU A 557 -23.75 -39.24 11.50
CA LEU A 557 -23.76 -39.36 12.95
C LEU A 557 -24.33 -40.70 13.43
N ARG A 558 -25.45 -41.14 12.86
CA ARG A 558 -26.04 -42.46 13.18
C ARG A 558 -25.10 -43.61 12.85
N ARG A 559 -24.34 -43.52 11.75
CA ARG A 559 -23.36 -44.54 11.35
C ARG A 559 -22.17 -44.58 12.29
N LEU A 560 -21.61 -43.43 12.63
CA LEU A 560 -20.51 -43.29 13.58
C LEU A 560 -20.90 -43.81 14.96
N LYS A 561 -22.08 -43.41 15.48
CA LYS A 561 -22.56 -43.87 16.79
C LYS A 561 -22.83 -45.37 16.85
N ARG A 562 -23.18 -46.01 15.73
CA ARG A 562 -23.33 -47.47 15.67
C ARG A 562 -21.99 -48.22 15.76
N LYS A 563 -20.91 -47.63 15.25
CA LYS A 563 -19.56 -48.22 15.26
C LYS A 563 -18.76 -47.87 16.52
N ALA A 564 -18.98 -46.68 17.08
CA ALA A 564 -18.36 -46.19 18.30
C ALA A 564 -19.45 -45.67 19.27
N PRO A 565 -20.16 -46.57 19.99
CA PRO A 565 -21.28 -46.18 20.84
C PRO A 565 -20.85 -45.31 22.03
N ASN A 566 -19.63 -45.49 22.52
CA ASN A 566 -19.10 -44.77 23.69
C ASN A 566 -18.35 -43.48 23.32
N ALA A 567 -18.08 -43.23 22.03
CA ALA A 567 -17.38 -42.03 21.61
C ALA A 567 -18.29 -40.80 21.68
N THR A 568 -17.70 -39.69 22.14
CA THR A 568 -18.26 -38.34 22.04
C THR A 568 -18.06 -37.84 20.62
N ILE A 569 -19.12 -37.33 19.99
CA ILE A 569 -19.07 -36.82 18.62
C ILE A 569 -19.20 -35.31 18.66
N VAL A 570 -18.17 -34.64 18.13
CA VAL A 570 -18.11 -33.19 17.91
C VAL A 570 -18.34 -32.93 16.43
N VAL A 571 -19.27 -32.04 16.10
CA VAL A 571 -19.55 -31.60 14.73
C VAL A 571 -19.03 -30.19 14.57
N GLY A 572 -17.93 -30.06 13.83
CA GLY A 572 -17.40 -28.78 13.41
C GLY A 572 -18.18 -28.25 12.22
N TYR A 573 -19.04 -27.26 12.46
CA TYR A 573 -19.82 -26.61 11.43
C TYR A 573 -19.24 -25.24 11.14
N TRP A 574 -18.47 -25.16 10.06
CA TRP A 574 -17.56 -24.04 9.78
C TRP A 574 -18.27 -22.83 9.12
N LYS A 575 -19.49 -22.50 9.58
CA LYS A 575 -20.32 -21.37 9.12
C LYS A 575 -20.45 -20.32 10.24
N GLN A 576 -20.26 -19.04 9.94
CA GLN A 576 -20.34 -17.95 10.94
C GLN A 576 -21.54 -17.01 10.78
N ASP A 577 -22.24 -16.99 9.63
CA ASP A 577 -23.09 -15.83 9.29
C ASP A 577 -24.61 -16.01 9.51
N ASP A 578 -25.06 -17.09 10.16
CA ASP A 578 -26.49 -17.35 10.37
C ASP A 578 -26.79 -18.05 11.70
N PRO A 579 -27.09 -17.28 12.76
CA PRO A 579 -27.40 -17.82 14.09
C PRO A 579 -28.64 -18.72 14.12
N GLU A 580 -29.66 -18.44 13.30
CA GLU A 580 -30.89 -19.24 13.27
C GLU A 580 -30.64 -20.61 12.65
N ALA A 581 -29.84 -20.69 11.59
CA ALA A 581 -29.46 -21.96 10.98
C ALA A 581 -28.60 -22.83 11.91
N ILE A 582 -27.72 -22.22 12.71
CA ILE A 582 -26.87 -22.93 13.68
C ILE A 582 -27.74 -23.58 14.76
N GLU A 583 -28.72 -22.85 15.30
CA GLU A 583 -29.61 -23.37 16.34
C GLU A 583 -30.51 -24.49 15.80
N GLY A 584 -31.07 -24.31 14.60
CA GLY A 584 -31.86 -25.36 13.94
C GLY A 584 -31.06 -26.63 13.67
N LEU A 585 -29.77 -26.51 13.32
CA LEU A 585 -28.91 -27.68 13.14
C LEU A 585 -28.57 -28.36 14.47
N ARG A 586 -28.36 -27.58 15.55
CA ARG A 586 -28.08 -28.09 16.89
C ARG A 586 -29.18 -29.03 17.39
N GLU A 587 -30.45 -28.66 17.21
CA GLU A 587 -31.59 -29.53 17.54
C GLU A 587 -31.61 -30.83 16.71
N VAL A 588 -31.23 -30.73 15.44
CA VAL A 588 -31.30 -31.85 14.47
C VAL A 588 -30.26 -32.94 14.75
N ILE A 589 -29.10 -32.57 15.31
CA ILE A 589 -27.93 -33.44 15.49
C ILE A 589 -27.72 -33.95 16.92
N ALA A 590 -28.53 -33.49 17.88
CA ALA A 590 -28.49 -33.97 19.26
C ALA A 590 -28.52 -35.53 19.31
N PRO A 591 -27.67 -36.16 20.13
CA PRO A 591 -26.86 -35.60 21.23
C PRO A 591 -25.43 -35.16 20.85
N ALA A 592 -25.09 -35.01 19.57
CA ALA A 592 -23.75 -34.54 19.18
C ALA A 592 -23.53 -33.06 19.53
N GLN A 593 -22.30 -32.68 19.86
CA GLN A 593 -21.94 -31.30 20.19
C GLN A 593 -21.63 -30.50 18.92
N LEU A 594 -22.26 -29.34 18.73
CA LEU A 594 -22.01 -28.43 17.61
C LEU A 594 -21.02 -27.34 18.01
N VAL A 595 -19.98 -27.13 17.21
CA VAL A 595 -18.97 -26.07 17.38
C VAL A 595 -18.74 -25.33 16.06
N THR A 596 -18.29 -24.08 16.11
CA THR A 596 -18.10 -23.25 14.90
C THR A 596 -16.65 -22.81 14.68
N THR A 597 -15.79 -23.00 15.68
CA THR A 597 -14.35 -22.72 15.61
C THR A 597 -13.53 -23.97 15.94
N LEU A 598 -12.32 -24.06 15.40
CA LEU A 598 -11.35 -25.11 15.70
C LEU A 598 -10.94 -25.05 17.17
N ALA A 599 -10.78 -23.85 17.74
CA ALA A 599 -10.52 -23.69 19.17
C ALA A 599 -11.62 -24.31 20.05
N GLU A 600 -12.90 -24.07 19.74
CA GLU A 600 -14.04 -24.69 20.43
C GLU A 600 -14.07 -26.21 20.23
N ALA A 601 -13.78 -26.68 19.01
CA ALA A 601 -13.75 -28.10 18.70
C ALA A 601 -12.69 -28.85 19.53
N VAL A 602 -11.49 -28.27 19.64
CA VAL A 602 -10.39 -28.86 20.42
C VAL A 602 -10.71 -28.79 21.91
N ALA A 603 -11.29 -27.69 22.41
CA ALA A 603 -11.73 -27.59 23.81
C ALA A 603 -12.79 -28.64 24.17
N ALA A 604 -13.75 -28.89 23.26
CA ALA A 604 -14.74 -29.95 23.41
C ALA A 604 -14.08 -31.34 23.47
N ALA A 605 -13.09 -31.59 22.60
CA ALA A 605 -12.32 -32.84 22.61
C ALA A 605 -11.53 -33.04 23.92
N GLN A 606 -10.86 -32.00 24.42
CA GLN A 606 -10.13 -32.05 25.69
C GLN A 606 -11.06 -32.32 26.87
N THR A 607 -12.24 -31.68 26.90
CA THR A 607 -13.24 -31.89 27.96
C THR A 607 -13.74 -33.33 27.94
N ALA A 608 -14.05 -33.85 26.75
CA ALA A 608 -14.49 -35.23 26.58
C ALA A 608 -13.43 -36.26 26.99
N MET A 609 -12.15 -35.96 26.81
CA MET A 609 -11.05 -36.82 27.27
C MET A 609 -10.75 -36.70 28.77
N ALA A 610 -11.01 -35.55 29.39
CA ALA A 610 -10.84 -35.36 30.83
C ALA A 610 -11.86 -36.15 31.67
N ASP A 611 -13.03 -36.46 31.09
CA ASP A 611 -14.08 -37.28 31.70
C ASP A 611 -13.82 -38.80 31.58
N VAL A 612 -12.73 -39.22 30.91
CA VAL A 612 -12.35 -40.64 30.78
C VAL A 612 -11.30 -40.98 31.83
N ASP A 613 -11.60 -41.96 32.70
CA ASP A 613 -10.64 -42.49 33.68
C ASP A 613 -9.36 -42.96 32.96
N PRO A 614 -8.15 -42.65 33.48
CA PRO A 614 -6.90 -43.10 32.86
C PRO A 614 -6.87 -44.63 32.78
N PRO A 615 -6.39 -45.22 31.68
CA PRO A 615 -6.42 -46.67 31.50
C PRO A 615 -5.65 -47.35 32.62
N GLU A 616 -6.35 -48.26 33.31
CA GLU A 616 -5.80 -49.14 34.36
C GLU A 616 -4.54 -49.83 33.81
N ALA A 617 -3.43 -49.64 34.52
CA ALA A 617 -2.12 -50.13 34.13
C ALA A 617 -2.19 -51.59 33.66
N ALA A 618 -1.68 -51.84 32.46
CA ALA A 618 -1.57 -53.16 31.87
C ALA A 618 -0.99 -54.14 32.91
N ALA A 619 -1.82 -55.09 33.32
CA ALA A 619 -1.45 -56.16 34.24
C ALA A 619 -0.13 -56.82 33.79
N GLU A 620 0.79 -56.93 34.74
CA GLU A 620 2.07 -57.63 34.63
C GLU A 620 1.90 -58.96 33.88
N ARG A 621 2.55 -59.09 32.72
CA ARG A 621 2.86 -60.40 32.14
C ARG A 621 3.92 -61.06 33.02
N PRO A 622 3.78 -62.34 33.40
CA PRO A 622 4.80 -63.04 34.20
C PRO A 622 6.08 -63.23 33.37
N PRO A 623 7.26 -63.31 34.01
CA PRO A 623 8.53 -63.40 33.30
C PRO A 623 8.67 -64.77 32.62
N ALA A 624 9.09 -64.77 31.36
CA ALA A 624 9.40 -65.98 30.61
C ALA A 624 10.72 -66.59 31.10
N GLU A 625 10.73 -67.91 31.33
CA GLU A 625 11.91 -68.70 31.68
C GLU A 625 12.94 -68.75 30.53
N PRO A 626 14.25 -68.93 30.83
CA PRO A 626 15.30 -68.89 29.83
C PRO A 626 15.51 -70.27 29.20
N HIS A 627 15.32 -70.38 27.88
CA HIS A 627 15.75 -71.55 27.11
C HIS A 627 17.19 -71.41 26.62
N LEU A 628 18.06 -72.25 27.17
CA LEU A 628 19.41 -72.54 26.68
C LEU A 628 19.37 -73.36 25.37
N GLY A 629 20.11 -72.86 24.36
CA GLY A 629 21.00 -73.61 23.45
C GLY A 629 20.44 -74.67 22.49
N VAL A 630 20.75 -74.53 21.19
CA VAL A 630 21.55 -75.49 20.40
C VAL A 630 22.17 -74.76 19.19
N VAL A 631 23.50 -74.87 19.08
CA VAL A 631 24.35 -74.52 17.93
C VAL A 631 24.59 -75.78 17.09
N ALA A 632 24.44 -75.69 15.77
CA ALA A 632 25.17 -76.44 14.73
C ALA A 632 24.77 -75.88 13.34
N GLN A 633 25.64 -75.19 12.59
CA GLN A 633 26.53 -75.70 11.52
C GLN A 633 25.78 -76.53 10.45
N ALA A 634 25.88 -76.33 9.13
CA ALA A 634 27.03 -75.99 8.28
C ALA A 634 26.52 -75.60 6.86
N ALA A 635 27.16 -74.65 6.18
CA ALA A 635 28.03 -74.84 5.00
C ALA A 635 27.36 -74.64 3.62
N GLY A 636 28.04 -73.87 2.76
CA GLY A 636 27.97 -74.05 1.30
C GLY A 636 27.84 -72.77 0.46
N ALA A 637 29.01 -72.25 0.08
CA ALA A 637 29.30 -71.32 -1.04
C ALA A 637 28.81 -69.87 -0.95
#